data_AF-A0A841I108-F1
#
_entry.id   AF-A0A841I108-F1
#
_cell.length_a   1.000
_cell.length_b   1.000
_cell.length_c   1.000
_cell.angle_alpha   90.00
_cell.angle_beta   90.00
_cell.angle_gamma   90.00
#
_symmetry.space_group_name_H-M   'P 1'
#
loop_
_entity.id
_entity.type
_entity.pdbx_description
1 polymer ?
#
loop_
_entity_poly.entity_id
_entity_poly.type
_entity_poly.pdbx_seq_one_letter_code
_entity_poly.pdbx_strand_id
1 'polypeptide(L)'
;MLSAPWSFQALGDARLTGPEGSLGRLERKTAALLVYLALEGPTSRARLASLLWPESPESVARNNLVHLLRRLRRATAADLVDTQDLISLTDALEVDVQRACVLYAQGEYAERAQLEGPLLPGLDYDDCPDLEDWLYATRERLEAQLLESLRREGARLEARGDYAGATRWNERLLQHDPLSEDGHRRRMRLLYLEGDRSGALRAFEVCRERLQRELGVGPHPETEALARQIEASGPLNAPKKSTALPLTALRPPLLIGREEIWARMEQAWTAGQHIYLSGEPGVGKTRLATDFAASRGEVLRLGGRPGDAGVPYATLARALRSVWTPALQRELPSWVRQELARIVPELLSDETPPIGLGETERRRLFEAAARALRGVAGPTHTLLIDDLHYFDPASWEQLMYTLSEFSSSGPAAPRCVLCYREAELPAAWMQQIRQQLGAYEAQHFVIDPLPPATMSKLIDSLELSEIADRSGDLITLSGGNPFYLLENVRHLLEAERDVALGEVGGLGSVVERRLRRLSAPALQVARAAAVLGSDACPEFAAEVLGLPLLDLSLIWQELEGYGVLQRDRFAHDLILEAVMRGLPDSMRTLLQRAAARVLERHQAPAARVGQLWEQAGDLTRAAPKLREAARVAEAALRLHEAAEFCARAAEAYRECDPDARYEALERLVVLRGSLNDHELHQQALRALFEAARGPRQQAGAWLLQNEYHLSLGQARQAEEAARQGSALPHGSTTLEANLKAGLGAALWLQGRLEEAAGALREAVSQLEELGESQDLAANTANLAVILDHLGHYPEAAARHRQACLLLEQVGDRFGLLVERYNLAISLLEAGQARAALEAAEAAGTLEDGLDAAMLNPARGRVTRARALAALGRYAPALNAFEQALALAETADDRQISAYRVYYAELLLDLAQPQRATALLAEALAQPELPQRLRPRARVSMARGQLEQGATETRASLERAAAEEPRTPFNRLTLELLQARLDSPEQALLRLEQTLEAARHHGLEGHLRSAAVLRARALRELGRTDEARACARMARTELLRCEPQGLSGWALRWMLAELLESLEDDAAEPARQDARAWTLEAVRGLPAPMMSALLARTPLAAEVASGGMSVLMLPE
;
A
#
# COMPACT_ATOMS: atom_id res chain seq x y z
N MET A 1 62.77 18.67 17.34
CA MET A 1 62.77 19.65 16.23
C MET A 1 62.38 18.88 14.98
N LEU A 2 61.11 18.91 14.61
CA LEU A 2 60.67 18.34 13.33
C LEU A 2 61.10 19.33 12.26
N SER A 3 62.12 18.97 11.47
CA SER A 3 62.56 19.73 10.31
C SER A 3 61.36 19.95 9.38
N ALA A 4 61.13 21.18 8.92
CA ALA A 4 60.08 21.48 7.96
C ALA A 4 60.19 20.52 6.75
N PRO A 5 59.09 19.90 6.30
CA PRO A 5 59.13 18.96 5.18
C PRO A 5 59.57 19.68 3.91
N TRP A 6 60.22 18.93 3.02
CA TRP A 6 60.49 19.39 1.67
C TRP A 6 59.16 19.60 0.94
N SER A 7 59.07 20.63 0.10
CA SER A 7 57.88 20.87 -0.73
C SER A 7 58.24 20.86 -2.21
N PHE A 8 57.47 20.11 -2.99
CA PHE A 8 57.60 20.05 -4.43
C PHE A 8 56.39 20.70 -5.09
N GLN A 9 56.66 21.76 -5.86
CA GLN A 9 55.67 22.47 -6.65
C GLN A 9 55.60 21.86 -8.05
N ALA A 10 54.73 20.86 -8.24
CA ALA A 10 54.46 20.21 -9.51
C ALA A 10 53.44 20.98 -10.38
N LEU A 11 52.54 21.75 -9.75
CA LEU A 11 51.61 22.66 -10.43
C LEU A 11 52.32 24.01 -10.64
N GLY A 12 53.06 24.13 -11.76
CA GLY A 12 53.93 25.27 -12.06
C GLY A 12 55.37 24.87 -12.36
N ASP A 13 56.36 25.63 -11.90
CA ASP A 13 57.75 25.57 -12.38
C ASP A 13 58.54 24.27 -12.07
N ALA A 14 57.93 23.22 -11.50
CA ALA A 14 58.59 21.96 -11.11
C ALA A 14 59.77 22.19 -10.14
N ARG A 15 59.56 23.00 -9.10
CA ARG A 15 60.61 23.39 -8.15
C ARG A 15 60.53 22.62 -6.84
N LEU A 16 61.70 22.17 -6.37
CA LEU A 16 61.85 21.52 -5.06
C LEU A 16 62.46 22.49 -4.06
N THR A 17 61.79 22.67 -2.92
CA THR A 17 62.18 23.62 -1.87
C THR A 17 62.37 22.90 -0.56
N GLY A 18 63.53 23.11 0.08
CA GLY A 18 63.86 22.54 1.37
C GLY A 18 64.13 23.61 2.43
N PRO A 19 64.40 23.21 3.68
CA PRO A 19 64.61 24.13 4.81
C PRO A 19 65.83 25.06 4.66
N GLU A 20 66.82 24.71 3.84
CA GLU A 20 68.04 25.52 3.62
C GLU A 20 68.06 26.29 2.28
N GLY A 21 67.02 26.17 1.45
CA GLY A 21 66.90 26.86 0.16
C GLY A 21 66.22 26.05 -0.95
N SER A 22 66.00 26.67 -2.11
CA SER A 22 65.43 26.00 -3.29
C SER A 22 66.52 25.34 -4.13
N LEU A 23 66.31 24.08 -4.52
CA LEU A 23 67.21 23.35 -5.43
C LEU A 23 66.96 23.68 -6.92
N GLY A 24 66.09 24.65 -7.22
CA GLY A 24 65.74 25.04 -8.58
C GLY A 24 64.77 24.06 -9.26
N ARG A 25 64.65 24.17 -10.59
CA ARG A 25 63.77 23.33 -11.42
C ARG A 25 64.36 21.92 -11.53
N LEU A 26 63.57 20.91 -11.17
CA LEU A 26 64.00 19.52 -11.23
C LEU A 26 64.17 19.05 -12.68
N GLU A 27 65.10 18.10 -12.88
CA GLU A 27 65.23 17.43 -14.18
C GLU A 27 63.94 16.65 -14.51
N ARG A 28 63.55 16.66 -15.79
CA ARG A 28 62.31 16.04 -16.32
C ARG A 28 61.98 14.68 -15.69
N LYS A 29 62.88 13.68 -15.76
CA LYS A 29 62.61 12.32 -15.26
C LYS A 29 62.52 12.26 -13.73
N THR A 30 63.17 13.19 -13.03
CA THR A 30 63.06 13.30 -11.55
C THR A 30 61.73 13.93 -11.15
N ALA A 31 61.29 14.97 -11.85
CA ALA A 31 59.99 15.62 -11.64
C ALA A 31 58.84 14.63 -11.91
N ALA A 32 58.88 13.92 -13.03
CA ALA A 32 57.87 12.91 -13.37
C ALA A 32 57.81 11.76 -12.35
N LEU A 33 58.96 11.26 -11.89
CA LEU A 33 59.01 10.22 -10.85
C LEU A 33 58.27 10.65 -9.58
N LEU A 34 58.55 11.87 -9.09
CA LEU A 34 57.92 12.38 -7.87
C LEU A 34 56.42 12.58 -8.03
N VAL A 35 55.97 13.14 -9.17
CA VAL A 35 54.54 13.27 -9.48
C VAL A 35 53.85 11.92 -9.58
N TYR A 36 54.46 10.94 -10.25
CA TYR A 36 53.90 9.60 -10.41
C TYR A 36 53.72 8.90 -9.06
N LEU A 37 54.76 8.92 -8.21
CA LEU A 37 54.67 8.34 -6.87
C LEU A 37 53.68 9.07 -5.96
N ALA A 38 53.52 10.39 -6.13
CA ALA A 38 52.58 11.18 -5.35
C ALA A 38 51.11 10.86 -5.66
N LEU A 39 50.81 10.48 -6.91
CA LEU A 39 49.45 10.22 -7.38
C LEU A 39 49.07 8.73 -7.41
N GLU A 40 50.00 7.85 -7.80
CA GLU A 40 49.76 6.40 -7.89
C GLU A 40 50.19 5.64 -6.62
N GLY A 41 51.00 6.26 -5.76
CA GLY A 41 51.47 5.65 -4.52
C GLY A 41 52.61 4.63 -4.72
N PRO A 42 52.81 3.70 -3.76
CA PRO A 42 53.93 2.75 -3.75
C PRO A 42 54.00 1.90 -5.04
N THR A 43 55.09 2.03 -5.80
CA THR A 43 55.24 1.41 -7.13
C THR A 43 56.50 0.55 -7.23
N SER A 44 56.43 -0.55 -7.97
CA SER A 44 57.59 -1.45 -8.13
C SER A 44 58.73 -0.81 -8.93
N ARG A 45 59.97 -1.19 -8.59
CA ARG A 45 61.18 -0.71 -9.29
C ARG A 45 61.16 -1.03 -10.79
N ALA A 46 60.63 -2.20 -11.15
CA ALA A 46 60.54 -2.64 -12.55
C ALA A 46 59.62 -1.73 -13.37
N ARG A 47 58.45 -1.37 -12.82
CA ARG A 47 57.47 -0.49 -13.49
C ARG A 47 57.99 0.94 -13.66
N LEU A 48 58.63 1.50 -12.64
CA LEU A 48 59.22 2.85 -12.73
C LEU A 48 60.40 2.90 -13.72
N ALA A 49 61.22 1.84 -13.75
CA ALA A 49 62.32 1.73 -14.70
C ALA A 49 61.81 1.64 -16.15
N SER A 50 60.77 0.83 -16.41
CA SER A 50 60.17 0.72 -17.75
C SER A 50 59.49 2.02 -18.19
N LEU A 51 58.83 2.71 -17.27
CA LEU A 51 58.09 3.96 -17.55
C LEU A 51 59.02 5.13 -17.90
N LEU A 52 60.17 5.24 -17.22
CA LEU A 52 61.11 6.36 -17.40
C LEU A 52 62.20 6.08 -18.46
N TRP A 53 62.47 4.82 -18.80
CA TRP A 53 63.46 4.41 -19.80
C TRP A 53 62.97 3.25 -20.67
N PRO A 54 61.91 3.43 -21.47
CA PRO A 54 61.27 2.34 -22.23
C PRO A 54 62.18 1.73 -23.30
N GLU A 55 63.10 2.50 -23.89
CA GLU A 55 64.03 2.02 -24.92
C GLU A 55 65.27 1.31 -24.38
N SER A 56 65.47 1.28 -23.06
CA SER A 56 66.62 0.64 -22.42
C SER A 56 66.31 -0.80 -22.02
N PRO A 57 67.24 -1.76 -22.19
CA PRO A 57 67.09 -3.09 -21.61
C PRO A 57 66.86 -3.02 -20.10
N GLU A 58 66.04 -3.92 -19.56
CA GLU A 58 65.54 -3.84 -18.16
C GLU A 58 66.66 -3.69 -17.12
N SER A 59 67.79 -4.37 -17.30
CA SER A 59 68.96 -4.27 -16.40
C SER A 59 69.60 -2.87 -16.41
N VAL A 60 69.61 -2.20 -17.57
CA VAL A 60 70.13 -0.83 -17.74
C VAL A 60 69.14 0.18 -17.18
N ALA A 61 67.84 0.03 -17.44
CA ALA A 61 66.79 0.90 -16.92
C ALA A 61 66.74 0.89 -15.38
N ARG A 62 66.87 -0.29 -14.75
CA ARG A 62 66.95 -0.43 -13.29
C ARG A 62 68.19 0.26 -12.71
N ASN A 63 69.34 0.14 -13.37
CA ASN A 63 70.55 0.85 -12.95
C ASN A 63 70.39 2.38 -13.05
N ASN A 64 69.77 2.88 -14.12
CA ASN A 64 69.47 4.30 -14.28
C ASN A 64 68.55 4.83 -13.17
N LEU A 65 67.54 4.05 -12.77
CA LEU A 65 66.65 4.37 -11.65
C LEU A 65 67.44 4.48 -10.32
N VAL A 66 68.34 3.55 -10.04
CA VAL A 66 69.20 3.61 -8.83
C VAL A 66 70.09 4.84 -8.85
N HIS A 67 70.65 5.21 -10.00
CA HIS A 67 71.46 6.42 -10.14
C HIS A 67 70.63 7.69 -9.94
N LEU A 68 69.42 7.76 -10.48
CA LEU A 68 68.50 8.90 -10.31
C LEU A 68 68.13 9.08 -8.84
N LEU A 69 67.74 8.02 -8.14
CA LEU A 69 67.39 8.05 -6.72
C LEU A 69 68.58 8.44 -5.84
N ARG A 70 69.78 7.91 -6.12
CA ARG A 70 71.01 8.27 -5.40
C ARG A 70 71.37 9.74 -5.61
N ARG A 71 71.15 10.27 -6.82
CA ARG A 71 71.38 11.69 -7.11
C ARG A 71 70.38 12.57 -6.39
N LEU A 72 69.10 12.19 -6.35
CA LEU A 72 68.07 12.90 -5.58
C LEU A 72 68.46 12.97 -4.09
N ARG A 73 68.79 11.83 -3.47
CA ARG A 73 69.24 11.76 -2.07
C ARG A 73 70.46 12.62 -1.78
N ARG A 74 71.43 12.67 -2.72
CA ARG A 74 72.63 13.51 -2.58
C ARG A 74 72.31 15.01 -2.69
N ALA A 75 71.39 15.39 -3.56
CA ALA A 75 71.02 16.78 -3.76
C ALA A 75 70.21 17.36 -2.58
N THR A 76 69.39 16.53 -1.94
CA THR A 76 68.49 16.94 -0.84
C THR A 76 69.08 16.68 0.54
N ALA A 77 70.14 15.87 0.64
CA ALA A 77 70.68 15.34 1.90
C ALA A 77 69.60 14.69 2.80
N ALA A 78 68.47 14.29 2.22
CA ALA A 78 67.29 13.75 2.89
C ALA A 78 66.69 12.60 2.07
N ASP A 79 66.14 11.61 2.77
CA ASP A 79 65.47 10.46 2.16
C ASP A 79 64.02 10.83 1.80
N LEU A 80 63.82 11.45 0.63
CA LEU A 80 62.49 11.86 0.16
C LEU A 80 61.64 10.69 -0.37
N VAL A 81 62.31 9.61 -0.77
CA VAL A 81 61.69 8.42 -1.38
C VAL A 81 62.18 7.20 -0.61
N ASP A 82 61.26 6.39 -0.11
CA ASP A 82 61.59 5.09 0.47
C ASP A 82 61.78 4.06 -0.65
N THR A 83 62.81 3.23 -0.50
CA THR A 83 63.27 2.29 -1.52
C THR A 83 63.27 0.86 -1.00
N GLN A 84 62.31 0.47 -0.17
CA GLN A 84 62.10 -0.93 0.27
C GLN A 84 61.54 -1.80 -0.87
N ASP A 85 60.57 -2.68 -0.60
CA ASP A 85 60.00 -3.61 -1.60
C ASP A 85 59.27 -2.88 -2.74
N LEU A 86 58.57 -1.79 -2.41
CA LEU A 86 58.01 -0.82 -3.36
C LEU A 86 58.66 0.55 -3.13
N ILE A 87 58.82 1.32 -4.20
CA ILE A 87 59.29 2.70 -4.13
C ILE A 87 58.09 3.59 -3.79
N SER A 88 58.20 4.40 -2.75
CA SER A 88 57.12 5.30 -2.31
C SER A 88 57.66 6.65 -1.81
N LEU A 89 56.84 7.69 -1.79
CA LEU A 89 57.22 8.95 -1.15
C LEU A 89 57.19 8.80 0.38
N THR A 90 58.11 9.48 1.05
CA THR A 90 58.13 9.57 2.51
C THR A 90 57.35 10.81 2.97
N ASP A 91 56.93 10.83 4.23
CA ASP A 91 56.28 12.00 4.86
C ASP A 91 57.20 13.24 4.93
N ALA A 92 58.46 13.12 4.54
CA ALA A 92 59.41 14.23 4.46
C ALA A 92 59.23 15.10 3.20
N LEU A 93 58.34 14.72 2.27
CA LEU A 93 58.06 15.46 1.03
C LEU A 93 56.55 15.71 0.85
N GLU A 94 56.15 16.97 0.84
CA GLU A 94 54.81 17.38 0.40
C GLU A 94 54.82 17.71 -1.11
N VAL A 95 53.87 17.16 -1.85
CA VAL A 95 53.67 17.48 -3.27
C VAL A 95 52.33 18.19 -3.45
N ASP A 96 52.36 19.39 -4.04
CA ASP A 96 51.18 20.24 -4.24
C ASP A 96 50.04 19.55 -5.02
N VAL A 97 50.37 18.74 -6.04
CA VAL A 97 49.38 18.00 -6.82
C VAL A 97 48.69 16.89 -6.00
N GLN A 98 49.41 16.25 -5.08
CA GLN A 98 48.84 15.27 -4.16
C GLN A 98 47.90 15.96 -3.15
N ARG A 99 48.33 17.10 -2.60
CA ARG A 99 47.50 17.93 -1.71
C ARG A 99 46.23 18.40 -2.41
N ALA A 100 46.33 18.81 -3.68
CA ALA A 100 45.17 19.12 -4.50
C ALA A 100 44.19 17.94 -4.59
N CYS A 101 44.63 16.72 -4.91
CA CYS A 101 43.72 15.58 -4.97
C CYS A 101 43.05 15.27 -3.62
N VAL A 102 43.76 15.44 -2.49
CA VAL A 102 43.21 15.24 -1.15
C VAL A 102 42.13 16.27 -0.82
N LEU A 103 42.39 17.56 -1.04
CA LEU A 103 41.43 18.64 -0.77
C LEU A 103 40.14 18.47 -1.60
N TYR A 104 40.28 18.04 -2.85
CA TYR A 104 39.14 17.74 -3.71
C TYR A 104 38.30 16.58 -3.13
N ALA A 105 38.94 15.49 -2.70
CA ALA A 105 38.25 14.33 -2.12
C ALA A 105 37.55 14.63 -0.79
N GLN A 106 38.07 15.58 -0.01
CA GLN A 106 37.50 16.03 1.27
C GLN A 106 36.36 17.07 1.09
N GLY A 107 36.13 17.55 -0.13
CA GLY A 107 35.15 18.61 -0.41
C GLY A 107 35.59 20.02 0.01
N GLU A 108 36.88 20.21 0.28
CA GLU A 108 37.50 21.51 0.57
C GLU A 108 37.81 22.25 -0.73
N TYR A 109 36.74 22.60 -1.46
CA TYR A 109 36.83 23.14 -2.83
C TYR A 109 37.49 24.52 -2.90
N ALA A 110 37.31 25.36 -1.88
CA ALA A 110 37.88 26.71 -1.85
C ALA A 110 39.41 26.66 -1.74
N GLU A 111 39.93 25.79 -0.87
CA GLU A 111 41.35 25.53 -0.66
C GLU A 111 41.96 24.80 -1.86
N ARG A 112 41.25 23.82 -2.44
CA ARG A 112 41.68 23.14 -3.68
C ARG A 112 41.90 24.13 -4.81
N ALA A 113 40.97 25.07 -4.98
CA ALA A 113 41.01 26.07 -6.04
C ALA A 113 42.08 27.15 -5.82
N GLN A 114 42.83 27.13 -4.71
CA GLN A 114 44.03 27.97 -4.56
C GLN A 114 45.27 27.33 -5.20
N LEU A 115 45.26 26.01 -5.44
CA LEU A 115 46.34 25.25 -6.07
C LEU A 115 46.14 25.19 -7.59
N GLU A 116 46.35 26.33 -8.26
CA GLU A 116 46.19 26.50 -9.71
C GLU A 116 47.52 26.36 -10.46
N GLY A 117 47.45 25.86 -11.69
CA GLY A 117 48.58 25.80 -12.61
C GLY A 117 48.63 24.48 -13.39
N PRO A 118 49.22 24.47 -14.59
CA PRO A 118 49.44 23.24 -15.34
C PRO A 118 50.41 22.31 -14.60
N LEU A 119 50.23 21.01 -14.74
CA LEU A 119 51.15 20.00 -14.20
C LEU A 119 52.42 19.93 -15.04
N LEU A 120 53.58 20.21 -14.42
CA LEU A 120 54.90 20.16 -15.04
C LEU A 120 54.99 20.90 -16.41
N PRO A 121 54.59 22.19 -16.50
CA PRO A 121 54.67 22.99 -17.72
C PRO A 121 56.09 23.02 -18.30
N GLY A 122 56.17 22.94 -19.63
CA GLY A 122 57.41 23.05 -20.38
C GLY A 122 58.43 21.93 -20.12
N LEU A 123 57.99 20.77 -19.63
CA LEU A 123 58.76 19.54 -19.58
C LEU A 123 58.13 18.53 -20.54
N ASP A 124 58.96 18.00 -21.44
CA ASP A 124 58.60 17.12 -22.54
C ASP A 124 59.09 15.68 -22.28
N TYR A 125 58.25 14.71 -22.62
CA TYR A 125 58.44 13.28 -22.39
C TYR A 125 58.20 12.42 -23.64
N ASP A 126 58.40 12.97 -24.86
CA ASP A 126 58.22 12.28 -26.15
C ASP A 126 58.98 10.92 -26.23
N ASP A 127 60.08 10.76 -25.49
CA ASP A 127 60.87 9.52 -25.40
C ASP A 127 60.29 8.48 -24.40
N CYS A 128 59.17 8.80 -23.76
CA CYS A 128 58.50 8.02 -22.71
C CYS A 128 56.98 7.94 -22.97
N PRO A 129 56.51 7.23 -24.02
CA PRO A 129 55.10 7.27 -24.46
C PRO A 129 54.09 6.89 -23.37
N ASP A 130 54.33 5.80 -22.63
CA ASP A 130 53.46 5.38 -21.51
C ASP A 130 53.35 6.44 -20.39
N LEU A 131 54.40 7.23 -20.18
CA LEU A 131 54.42 8.30 -19.17
C LEU A 131 53.73 9.55 -19.69
N GLU A 132 53.92 9.86 -20.98
CA GLU A 132 53.30 11.00 -21.64
C GLU A 132 51.77 10.84 -21.68
N ASP A 133 51.27 9.67 -22.08
CA ASP A 133 49.84 9.34 -22.06
C ASP A 133 49.25 9.49 -20.64
N TRP A 134 49.97 9.00 -19.63
CA TRP A 134 49.56 9.12 -18.23
C TRP A 134 49.55 10.59 -17.75
N LEU A 135 50.54 11.40 -18.15
CA LEU A 135 50.60 12.82 -17.82
C LEU A 135 49.48 13.60 -18.51
N TYR A 136 49.15 13.27 -19.76
CA TYR A 136 48.04 13.87 -20.50
C TYR A 136 46.71 13.61 -19.78
N ALA A 137 46.39 12.35 -19.49
CA ALA A 137 45.18 11.98 -18.76
C ALA A 137 45.13 12.61 -17.35
N THR A 138 46.28 12.71 -16.69
CA THR A 138 46.38 13.34 -15.36
C THR A 138 46.13 14.84 -15.42
N ARG A 139 46.63 15.54 -16.45
CA ARG A 139 46.38 16.97 -16.66
C ARG A 139 44.90 17.25 -16.88
N GLU A 140 44.23 16.50 -17.76
CA GLU A 140 42.79 16.62 -17.98
C GLU A 140 41.99 16.39 -16.70
N ARG A 141 42.33 15.34 -15.93
CA ARG A 141 41.68 15.04 -14.65
C ARG A 141 41.83 16.18 -13.63
N LEU A 142 43.03 16.75 -13.51
CA LEU A 142 43.30 17.82 -12.55
C LEU A 142 42.60 19.14 -12.94
N GLU A 143 42.54 19.43 -14.23
CA GLU A 143 41.80 20.58 -14.76
C GLU A 143 40.30 20.45 -14.51
N ALA A 144 39.72 19.27 -14.78
CA ALA A 144 38.32 19.00 -14.48
C ALA A 144 38.00 19.17 -12.98
N GLN A 145 38.87 18.69 -12.09
CA GLN A 145 38.73 18.86 -10.64
C GLN A 145 38.79 20.33 -10.21
N LEU A 146 39.68 21.14 -10.82
CA LEU A 146 39.79 22.56 -10.55
C LEU A 146 38.52 23.30 -10.98
N LEU A 147 38.06 23.08 -12.21
CA LEU A 147 36.83 23.69 -12.74
C LEU A 147 35.62 23.34 -11.87
N GLU A 148 35.49 22.08 -11.45
CA GLU A 148 34.41 21.67 -10.55
C GLU A 148 34.51 22.33 -9.17
N SER A 149 35.72 22.46 -8.62
CA SER A 149 35.94 23.14 -7.34
C SER A 149 35.51 24.62 -7.40
N LEU A 150 35.87 25.32 -8.49
CA LEU A 150 35.44 26.70 -8.75
C LEU A 150 33.91 26.81 -8.88
N ARG A 151 33.26 25.87 -9.59
CA ARG A 151 31.79 25.83 -9.74
C ARG A 151 31.09 25.62 -8.39
N ARG A 152 31.57 24.69 -7.58
CA ARG A 152 31.00 24.31 -6.28
C ARG A 152 31.09 25.43 -5.26
N GLU A 153 32.25 26.09 -5.15
CA GLU A 153 32.38 27.21 -4.21
C GLU A 153 31.56 28.43 -4.66
N GLY A 154 31.53 28.71 -5.97
CA GLY A 154 30.62 29.72 -6.52
C GLY A 154 29.14 29.43 -6.20
N ALA A 155 28.72 28.16 -6.28
CA ALA A 155 27.34 27.75 -5.95
C ALA A 155 27.02 27.85 -4.46
N ARG A 156 27.99 27.53 -3.62
CA ARG A 156 27.86 27.69 -2.17
C ARG A 156 27.68 29.16 -1.77
N LEU A 157 28.40 30.09 -2.39
CA LEU A 157 28.26 31.53 -2.13
C LEU A 157 26.97 32.11 -2.69
N GLU A 158 26.55 31.68 -3.88
CA GLU A 158 25.26 32.03 -4.48
C GLU A 158 24.09 31.59 -3.58
N ALA A 159 24.14 30.37 -3.04
CA ALA A 159 23.14 29.87 -2.10
C ALA A 159 23.09 30.63 -0.75
N ARG A 160 24.16 31.34 -0.40
CA ARG A 160 24.24 32.19 0.81
C ARG A 160 23.88 33.65 0.52
N GLY A 161 23.55 34.00 -0.73
CA GLY A 161 23.24 35.36 -1.15
C GLY A 161 24.46 36.27 -1.32
N ASP A 162 25.68 35.73 -1.24
CA ASP A 162 26.91 36.49 -1.55
C ASP A 162 27.19 36.43 -3.05
N TYR A 163 26.40 37.19 -3.82
CA TYR A 163 26.50 37.22 -5.27
C TYR A 163 27.85 37.82 -5.72
N ALA A 164 28.35 38.84 -5.03
CA ALA A 164 29.66 39.45 -5.33
C ALA A 164 30.81 38.45 -5.15
N GLY A 165 30.76 37.63 -4.10
CA GLY A 165 31.65 36.49 -3.92
C GLY A 165 31.52 35.47 -5.06
N ALA A 166 30.30 35.03 -5.36
CA ALA A 166 30.02 34.08 -6.43
C ALA A 166 30.49 34.57 -7.81
N THR A 167 30.32 35.86 -8.11
CA THR A 167 30.80 36.50 -9.35
C THR A 167 32.31 36.38 -9.48
N ARG A 168 33.09 36.60 -8.41
CA ARG A 168 34.55 36.46 -8.44
C ARG A 168 35.00 35.02 -8.74
N TRP A 169 34.34 34.03 -8.17
CA TRP A 169 34.65 32.61 -8.44
C TRP A 169 34.25 32.20 -9.86
N ASN A 170 33.11 32.68 -10.34
CA ASN A 170 32.66 32.43 -11.72
C ASN A 170 33.54 33.13 -12.76
N GLU A 171 34.11 34.30 -12.44
CA GLU A 171 35.10 34.95 -13.30
C GLU A 171 36.39 34.16 -13.40
N ARG A 172 36.86 33.54 -12.32
CA ARG A 172 38.00 32.60 -12.34
C ARG A 172 37.68 31.36 -13.19
N LEU A 173 36.47 30.82 -13.08
CA LEU A 173 36.02 29.71 -13.93
C LEU A 173 36.10 30.08 -15.43
N LEU A 174 35.61 31.26 -15.80
CA LEU A 174 35.63 31.77 -17.18
C LEU A 174 37.02 32.15 -17.69
N GLN A 175 38.03 32.25 -16.81
CA GLN A 175 39.43 32.39 -17.24
C GLN A 175 40.00 31.06 -17.72
N HIS A 176 39.62 29.94 -17.08
CA HIS A 176 40.02 28.60 -17.47
C HIS A 176 39.18 28.02 -18.61
N ASP A 177 37.87 28.28 -18.61
CA ASP A 177 36.95 27.90 -19.68
C ASP A 177 36.26 29.14 -20.29
N PRO A 178 36.97 29.92 -21.13
CA PRO A 178 36.45 31.12 -21.80
C PRO A 178 35.22 30.91 -22.68
N LEU A 179 35.05 29.69 -23.20
CA LEU A 179 34.00 29.30 -24.13
C LEU A 179 32.80 28.66 -23.41
N SER A 180 32.84 28.57 -22.07
CA SER A 180 31.75 28.07 -21.24
C SER A 180 30.53 28.97 -21.32
N GLU A 181 29.58 28.62 -22.20
CA GLU A 181 28.34 29.39 -22.31
C GLU A 181 27.53 29.34 -21.00
N ASP A 182 27.52 28.19 -20.31
CA ASP A 182 26.97 28.03 -18.97
C ASP A 182 27.60 28.97 -17.94
N GLY A 183 28.93 29.15 -17.99
CA GLY A 183 29.65 30.09 -17.13
C GLY A 183 29.25 31.55 -17.41
N HIS A 184 29.07 31.91 -18.67
CA HIS A 184 28.62 33.26 -19.06
C HIS A 184 27.16 33.51 -18.65
N ARG A 185 26.27 32.54 -18.88
CA ARG A 185 24.88 32.60 -18.44
C ARG A 185 24.76 32.75 -16.93
N ARG A 186 25.61 32.03 -16.17
CA ARG A 186 25.69 32.18 -14.72
C ARG A 186 26.17 33.58 -14.31
N ARG A 187 27.15 34.14 -15.00
CA ARG A 187 27.62 35.52 -14.77
C ARG A 187 26.51 36.55 -15.02
N MET A 188 25.75 36.39 -16.10
CA MET A 188 24.59 37.25 -16.41
C MET A 188 23.58 37.23 -15.27
N ARG A 189 23.24 36.05 -14.75
CA ARG A 189 22.34 35.88 -13.62
C ARG A 189 22.88 36.53 -12.34
N LEU A 190 24.14 36.29 -11.98
CA LEU A 190 24.75 36.83 -10.77
C LEU A 190 24.81 38.36 -10.79
N LEU A 191 25.23 38.97 -11.91
CA LEU A 191 25.25 40.43 -12.07
C LEU A 191 23.85 41.04 -12.00
N TYR A 192 22.85 40.34 -12.55
CA TYR A 192 21.46 40.76 -12.43
C TYR A 192 20.98 40.71 -10.97
N LEU A 193 21.29 39.64 -10.23
CA LEU A 193 20.96 39.49 -8.80
C LEU A 193 21.68 40.51 -7.90
N GLU A 194 22.86 40.99 -8.31
CA GLU A 194 23.58 42.09 -7.66
C GLU A 194 22.94 43.47 -7.89
N GLY A 195 21.95 43.57 -8.79
CA GLY A 195 21.36 44.84 -9.20
C GLY A 195 22.02 45.49 -10.42
N ASP A 196 23.09 44.91 -10.98
CA ASP A 196 23.78 45.44 -12.16
C ASP A 196 23.23 44.83 -13.46
N ARG A 197 22.02 45.25 -13.84
CA ARG A 197 21.38 44.91 -15.13
C ARG A 197 22.27 45.25 -16.33
N SER A 198 22.97 46.39 -16.25
CA SER A 198 23.86 46.84 -17.33
C SER A 198 25.09 45.93 -17.48
N GLY A 199 25.62 45.44 -16.35
CA GLY A 199 26.67 44.43 -16.30
C GLY A 199 26.20 43.08 -16.87
N ALA A 200 24.99 42.64 -16.51
CA ALA A 200 24.43 41.39 -17.01
C ALA A 200 24.25 41.38 -18.54
N LEU A 201 23.71 42.45 -19.12
CA LEU A 201 23.56 42.56 -20.59
C LEU A 201 24.92 42.73 -21.30
N ARG A 202 25.88 43.43 -20.68
CA ARG A 202 27.26 43.47 -21.19
C ARG A 202 27.93 42.09 -21.16
N ALA A 203 27.67 41.27 -20.14
CA ALA A 203 28.18 39.91 -20.08
C ALA A 203 27.61 39.01 -21.19
N PHE A 204 26.32 39.20 -21.54
CA PHE A 204 25.71 38.54 -22.70
C PHE A 204 26.41 38.92 -24.00
N GLU A 205 26.67 40.21 -24.20
CA GLU A 205 27.37 40.70 -25.39
C GLU A 205 28.79 40.14 -25.51
N VAL A 206 29.53 40.09 -24.40
CA VAL A 206 30.86 39.46 -24.33
C VAL A 206 30.80 37.97 -24.68
N CYS A 207 29.79 37.24 -24.19
CA CYS A 207 29.58 35.83 -24.53
C CYS A 207 29.34 35.65 -26.04
N ARG A 208 28.40 36.44 -26.59
CA ARG A 208 28.03 36.41 -28.01
C ARG A 208 29.22 36.70 -28.93
N GLU A 209 29.96 37.76 -28.64
CA GLU A 209 31.15 38.11 -29.43
C GLU A 209 32.22 37.02 -29.39
N ARG A 210 32.41 36.37 -28.23
CA ARG A 210 33.45 35.37 -28.03
C ARG A 210 33.12 34.04 -28.71
N LEU A 211 31.88 33.54 -28.58
CA LEU A 211 31.41 32.35 -29.29
C LEU A 211 31.46 32.56 -30.81
N GLN A 212 31.04 33.73 -31.28
CA GLN A 212 31.07 34.05 -32.71
C GLN A 212 32.50 34.12 -33.27
N ARG A 213 33.47 34.61 -32.48
CA ARG A 213 34.87 34.75 -32.90
C ARG A 213 35.62 33.42 -32.92
N GLU A 214 35.47 32.60 -31.89
CA GLU A 214 36.28 31.39 -31.69
C GLU A 214 35.62 30.14 -32.30
N LEU A 215 34.28 30.06 -32.29
CA LEU A 215 33.52 28.88 -32.73
C LEU A 215 32.60 29.15 -33.94
N GLY A 216 32.42 30.42 -34.33
CA GLY A 216 31.57 30.80 -35.46
C GLY A 216 30.07 30.65 -35.22
N VAL A 217 29.65 30.39 -33.98
CA VAL A 217 28.25 30.15 -33.59
C VAL A 217 27.71 31.27 -32.71
N GLY A 218 26.39 31.49 -32.77
CA GLY A 218 25.69 32.36 -31.82
C GLY A 218 25.37 31.66 -30.49
N PRO A 219 24.96 32.41 -29.45
CA PRO A 219 24.55 31.84 -28.17
C PRO A 219 23.38 30.86 -28.29
N HIS A 220 23.32 29.87 -27.41
CA HIS A 220 22.19 28.97 -27.25
C HIS A 220 20.88 29.70 -26.90
N PRO A 221 19.72 29.11 -27.25
CA PRO A 221 18.39 29.70 -27.00
C PRO A 221 18.12 30.03 -25.52
N GLU A 222 18.70 29.27 -24.59
CA GLU A 222 18.57 29.49 -23.15
C GLU A 222 19.27 30.78 -22.69
N THR A 223 20.44 31.08 -23.27
CA THR A 223 21.20 32.30 -23.00
C THR A 223 20.51 33.52 -23.60
N GLU A 224 19.96 33.38 -24.82
CA GLU A 224 19.12 34.41 -25.44
C GLU A 224 17.79 34.63 -24.69
N ALA A 225 17.20 33.57 -24.14
CA ALA A 225 16.00 33.66 -23.32
C ALA A 225 16.28 34.42 -22.01
N LEU A 226 17.41 34.14 -21.35
CA LEU A 226 17.82 34.87 -20.15
C LEU A 226 18.07 36.35 -20.45
N ALA A 227 18.75 36.67 -21.56
CA ALA A 227 18.93 38.06 -21.99
C ALA A 227 17.59 38.77 -22.20
N ARG A 228 16.65 38.15 -22.92
CA ARG A 228 15.29 38.67 -23.13
C ARG A 228 14.51 38.84 -21.82
N GLN A 229 14.68 37.94 -20.86
CA GLN A 229 14.08 38.06 -19.53
C GLN A 229 14.64 39.27 -18.76
N ILE A 230 15.97 39.44 -18.75
CA ILE A 230 16.64 40.58 -18.11
C ILE A 230 16.27 41.91 -18.81
N GLU A 231 16.05 41.88 -20.11
CA GLU A 231 15.55 43.01 -20.89
C GLU A 231 14.08 43.36 -20.56
N ALA A 232 13.22 42.35 -20.39
CA ALA A 232 11.81 42.54 -20.07
C ALA A 232 11.54 42.95 -18.61
N SER A 233 12.40 42.54 -17.67
CA SER A 233 12.30 42.94 -16.27
C SER A 233 12.69 44.43 -16.06
N GLY A 234 11.91 45.14 -15.24
CA GLY A 234 12.16 46.54 -14.88
C GLY A 234 13.44 46.74 -14.03
N PRO A 235 13.91 47.98 -13.82
CA PRO A 235 15.04 48.24 -12.93
C PRO A 235 14.71 47.74 -11.52
N LEU A 236 15.62 46.95 -10.96
CA LEU A 236 15.54 46.47 -9.59
C LEU A 236 15.54 47.67 -8.63
N ASN A 237 14.39 47.96 -8.02
CA ASN A 237 14.40 48.67 -6.75
C ASN A 237 15.00 47.69 -5.76
N ALA A 238 16.31 47.75 -5.57
CA ALA A 238 17.02 46.90 -4.62
C ALA A 238 16.23 46.93 -3.30
N PRO A 239 15.77 45.77 -2.78
CA PRO A 239 15.18 45.75 -1.45
C PRO A 239 16.20 46.39 -0.51
N LYS A 240 15.76 47.38 0.28
CA LYS A 240 16.59 47.94 1.36
C LYS A 240 17.22 46.75 2.07
N LYS A 241 18.56 46.71 2.16
CA LYS A 241 19.30 45.68 2.90
C LYS A 241 18.53 45.40 4.18
N SER A 242 17.84 44.26 4.23
CA SER A 242 17.29 43.76 5.48
C SER A 242 18.50 43.60 6.39
N THR A 243 18.54 44.38 7.47
CA THR A 243 19.52 44.19 8.52
C THR A 243 19.33 42.76 9.00
N ALA A 244 20.25 41.88 8.59
CA ALA A 244 20.19 40.46 8.94
C ALA A 244 20.10 40.36 10.46
N LEU A 245 18.92 39.97 10.94
CA LEU A 245 18.66 39.81 12.36
C LEU A 245 19.64 38.77 12.93
N PRO A 246 20.17 39.00 14.15
CA PRO A 246 21.03 38.03 14.80
C PRO A 246 20.31 36.67 14.92
N LEU A 247 21.02 35.58 14.62
CA LEU A 247 20.48 34.21 14.63
C LEU A 247 19.85 33.85 15.97
N THR A 248 20.32 34.44 17.08
CA THR A 248 19.75 34.27 18.42
C THR A 248 18.32 34.81 18.54
N ALA A 249 17.97 35.88 17.82
CA ALA A 249 16.60 36.41 17.73
C ALA A 249 15.70 35.63 16.76
N LEU A 250 16.29 34.87 15.82
CA LEU A 250 15.58 33.99 14.88
C LEU A 250 15.30 32.60 15.48
N ARG A 251 16.25 32.08 16.26
CA ARG A 251 16.14 30.85 17.06
C ARG A 251 16.96 31.02 18.34
N PRO A 252 16.32 31.25 19.50
CA PRO A 252 17.04 31.32 20.77
C PRO A 252 17.82 30.02 20.98
N PRO A 253 19.08 30.04 21.43
CA PRO A 253 19.92 28.84 21.50
C PRO A 253 19.47 27.84 22.57
N LEU A 254 18.73 28.29 23.59
CA LEU A 254 18.34 27.48 24.74
C LEU A 254 16.82 27.32 24.83
N LEU A 255 16.38 26.12 25.19
CA LEU A 255 15.01 25.82 25.59
C LEU A 255 14.86 26.17 27.08
N ILE A 256 14.21 27.29 27.39
CA ILE A 256 14.14 27.84 28.76
C ILE A 256 12.75 27.63 29.35
N GLY A 257 12.67 27.16 30.60
CA GLY A 257 11.41 27.09 31.34
C GLY A 257 10.53 25.90 31.02
N ARG A 258 11.09 24.87 30.38
CA ARG A 258 10.40 23.63 30.02
C ARG A 258 11.00 22.41 30.70
N GLU A 259 11.84 22.60 31.72
CA GLU A 259 12.60 21.55 32.40
C GLU A 259 11.69 20.53 33.12
N GLU A 260 10.63 21.00 33.77
CA GLU A 260 9.66 20.12 34.45
C GLU A 260 8.85 19.27 33.45
N ILE A 261 8.37 19.91 32.36
CA ILE A 261 7.64 19.22 31.30
C ILE A 261 8.56 18.20 30.62
N TRP A 262 9.80 18.57 30.33
CA TRP A 262 10.82 17.68 29.77
C TRP A 262 11.05 16.45 30.66
N ALA A 263 11.24 16.65 31.97
CA ALA A 263 11.46 15.55 32.91
C ALA A 263 10.27 14.58 32.96
N ARG A 264 9.03 15.08 32.84
CA ARG A 264 7.85 14.21 32.77
C ARG A 264 7.70 13.52 31.41
N MET A 265 8.06 14.19 30.31
CA MET A 265 8.14 13.55 28.99
C MET A 265 9.17 12.41 28.97
N GLU A 266 10.30 12.56 29.69
CA GLU A 266 11.30 11.50 29.90
C GLU A 266 10.70 10.28 30.59
N GLN A 267 9.88 10.51 31.62
CA GLN A 267 9.20 9.44 32.37
C GLN A 267 8.20 8.71 31.47
N ALA A 268 7.38 9.45 30.71
CA ALA A 268 6.43 8.90 29.74
C ALA A 268 7.14 8.02 28.70
N TRP A 269 8.23 8.54 28.14
CA TRP A 269 9.03 7.86 27.13
C TRP A 269 9.61 6.56 27.66
N THR A 270 10.17 6.58 28.87
CA THR A 270 10.73 5.40 29.54
C THR A 270 9.65 4.37 29.87
N ALA A 271 8.43 4.83 30.19
CA ALA A 271 7.25 3.97 30.40
C ALA A 271 6.67 3.42 29.09
N GLY A 272 7.23 3.76 27.93
CA GLY A 272 6.76 3.29 26.62
C GLY A 272 5.51 3.99 26.13
N GLN A 273 5.18 5.18 26.64
CA GLN A 273 3.97 5.91 26.30
C GLN A 273 4.19 6.87 25.12
N HIS A 274 3.16 7.04 24.29
CA HIS A 274 3.12 8.13 23.31
C HIS A 274 2.94 9.49 24.02
N ILE A 275 3.51 10.56 23.46
CA ILE A 275 3.48 11.89 24.09
C ILE A 275 2.58 12.82 23.29
N TYR A 276 1.58 13.39 23.94
CA TYR A 276 0.66 14.38 23.37
C TYR A 276 0.93 15.77 23.96
N LEU A 277 1.16 16.76 23.11
CA LEU A 277 1.40 18.15 23.49
C LEU A 277 0.29 19.05 22.94
N SER A 278 -0.45 19.73 23.83
CA SER A 278 -1.44 20.76 23.45
C SER A 278 -1.07 22.13 24.02
N GLY A 279 -1.68 23.19 23.48
CA GLY A 279 -1.46 24.56 23.94
C GLY A 279 -1.72 25.60 22.84
N GLU A 280 -1.68 26.87 23.22
CA GLU A 280 -1.96 28.00 22.32
C GLU A 280 -0.94 28.13 21.17
N PRO A 281 -1.31 28.78 20.03
CA PRO A 281 -0.37 29.08 18.96
C PRO A 281 0.84 29.89 19.44
N GLY A 282 2.04 29.58 18.95
CA GLY A 282 3.28 30.30 19.30
C GLY A 282 3.91 29.97 20.66
N VAL A 283 3.24 29.19 21.53
CA VAL A 283 3.71 28.88 22.90
C VAL A 283 4.99 28.02 22.98
N GLY A 284 5.41 27.42 21.84
CA GLY A 284 6.65 26.65 21.71
C GLY A 284 6.49 25.12 21.62
N LYS A 285 5.29 24.59 21.35
CA LYS A 285 5.01 23.14 21.25
C LYS A 285 5.94 22.42 20.26
N THR A 286 5.96 22.87 19.01
CA THR A 286 6.79 22.31 17.95
C THR A 286 8.27 22.32 18.31
N ARG A 287 8.75 23.37 18.98
CA ARG A 287 10.15 23.46 19.42
C ARG A 287 10.46 22.42 20.49
N LEU A 288 9.66 22.37 21.56
CA LEU A 288 9.82 21.38 22.63
C LEU A 288 9.78 19.95 22.07
N ALA A 289 8.84 19.66 21.18
CA ALA A 289 8.70 18.34 20.55
C ALA A 289 9.90 17.99 19.66
N THR A 290 10.39 18.95 18.87
CA THR A 290 11.55 18.75 17.98
C THR A 290 12.82 18.51 18.79
N ASP A 291 13.08 19.34 19.81
CA ASP A 291 14.27 19.22 20.66
C ASP A 291 14.24 17.88 21.44
N PHE A 292 13.06 17.50 21.96
CA PHE A 292 12.88 16.22 22.64
C PHE A 292 13.07 15.03 21.69
N ALA A 293 12.44 15.03 20.52
CA ALA A 293 12.58 13.95 19.55
C ALA A 293 14.03 13.80 19.07
N ALA A 294 14.73 14.91 18.81
CA ALA A 294 16.14 14.89 18.40
C ALA A 294 17.07 14.34 19.49
N SER A 295 16.71 14.49 20.78
CA SER A 295 17.46 13.87 21.89
C SER A 295 17.36 12.35 21.95
N ARG A 296 16.43 11.73 21.18
CA ARG A 296 16.18 10.29 21.15
C ARG A 296 16.79 9.57 19.95
N GLY A 297 17.30 10.32 18.97
CA GLY A 297 17.84 9.78 17.74
C GLY A 297 17.40 10.57 16.51
N GLU A 298 17.40 9.91 15.36
CA GLU A 298 16.94 10.54 14.11
C GLU A 298 15.42 10.78 14.16
N VAL A 299 14.95 11.87 13.55
CA VAL A 299 13.54 12.27 13.67
C VAL A 299 12.87 12.19 12.31
N LEU A 300 11.83 11.38 12.22
CA LEU A 300 10.93 11.39 11.08
C LEU A 300 9.73 12.28 11.41
N ARG A 301 9.60 13.42 10.71
CA ARG A 301 8.54 14.40 10.93
C ARG A 301 7.37 14.21 9.96
N LEU A 302 6.17 14.07 10.52
CA LEU A 302 4.89 14.04 9.81
C LEU A 302 4.09 15.28 10.19
N GLY A 303 4.07 16.29 9.32
CA GLY A 303 3.37 17.55 9.57
C GLY A 303 2.14 17.72 8.68
N GLY A 304 1.00 17.99 9.29
CA GLY A 304 -0.20 18.44 8.58
C GLY A 304 0.03 19.82 7.97
N ARG A 305 -0.59 20.10 6.81
CA ARG A 305 -0.53 21.42 6.17
C ARG A 305 -1.93 21.96 5.88
N PRO A 306 -2.12 23.30 5.93
CA PRO A 306 -3.36 23.93 5.48
C PRO A 306 -3.73 23.48 4.06
N GLY A 307 -4.92 22.90 3.91
CA GLY A 307 -5.43 22.33 2.65
C GLY A 307 -5.46 20.81 2.60
N ASP A 308 -4.77 20.11 3.50
CA ASP A 308 -4.72 18.64 3.51
C ASP A 308 -6.08 18.04 3.86
N ALA A 309 -6.84 18.65 4.78
CA ALA A 309 -8.12 18.15 5.29
C ALA A 309 -9.14 17.72 4.21
N GLY A 310 -9.07 18.29 3.00
CA GLY A 310 -9.96 17.97 1.88
C GLY A 310 -9.43 16.92 0.90
N VAL A 311 -8.26 16.34 1.14
CA VAL A 311 -7.58 15.41 0.22
C VAL A 311 -7.21 14.12 0.98
N PRO A 312 -7.87 12.99 0.71
CA PRO A 312 -7.60 11.75 1.44
C PRO A 312 -6.13 11.32 1.33
N TYR A 313 -5.56 10.95 2.48
CA TYR A 313 -4.17 10.55 2.67
C TYR A 313 -3.11 11.59 2.28
N ALA A 314 -3.46 12.86 2.10
CA ALA A 314 -2.49 13.88 1.71
C ALA A 314 -1.29 13.95 2.66
N THR A 315 -1.54 13.86 3.97
CA THR A 315 -0.50 13.92 4.99
C THR A 315 0.39 12.69 4.95
N LEU A 316 -0.22 11.50 4.89
CA LEU A 316 0.49 10.22 4.83
C LEU A 316 1.28 10.05 3.52
N ALA A 317 0.70 10.40 2.36
CA ALA A 317 1.37 10.34 1.07
C ALA A 317 2.63 11.21 1.06
N ARG A 318 2.56 12.43 1.62
CA ARG A 318 3.71 13.30 1.79
C ARG A 318 4.79 12.69 2.69
N ALA A 319 4.37 12.10 3.81
CA ALA A 319 5.29 11.42 4.71
C ALA A 319 6.01 10.27 3.99
N LEU A 320 5.27 9.40 3.31
CA LEU A 320 5.82 8.28 2.53
C LEU A 320 6.79 8.74 1.45
N ARG A 321 6.46 9.79 0.68
CA ARG A 321 7.37 10.36 -0.33
C ARG A 321 8.68 10.85 0.28
N SER A 322 8.63 11.46 1.47
CA SER A 322 9.83 12.00 2.12
C SER A 322 10.81 10.93 2.60
N VAL A 323 10.33 9.70 2.79
CA VAL A 323 11.13 8.57 3.31
C VAL A 323 11.38 7.48 2.27
N TRP A 324 10.78 7.60 1.09
CA TRP A 324 10.87 6.58 0.07
C TRP A 324 12.28 6.51 -0.50
N THR A 325 12.91 5.35 -0.39
CA THR A 325 14.26 5.10 -0.93
C THR A 325 14.32 3.75 -1.64
N PRO A 326 15.26 3.56 -2.60
CA PRO A 326 15.47 2.26 -3.25
C PRO A 326 15.88 1.14 -2.27
N ALA A 327 16.41 1.50 -1.10
CA ALA A 327 16.71 0.54 -0.02
C ALA A 327 15.42 0.05 0.64
N LEU A 328 14.57 0.99 1.08
CA LEU A 328 13.26 0.68 1.67
C LEU A 328 12.39 -0.15 0.71
N GLN A 329 12.38 0.21 -0.57
CA GLN A 329 11.60 -0.51 -1.58
C GLN A 329 12.02 -1.98 -1.71
N ARG A 330 13.31 -2.31 -1.56
CA ARG A 330 13.81 -3.69 -1.63
C ARG A 330 13.48 -4.50 -0.37
N GLU A 331 13.40 -3.85 0.78
CA GLU A 331 13.11 -4.50 2.06
C GLU A 331 11.61 -4.79 2.26
N LEU A 332 10.73 -4.02 1.62
CA LEU A 332 9.29 -4.21 1.75
C LEU A 332 8.76 -5.39 0.90
N PRO A 333 7.93 -6.29 1.50
CA PRO A 333 7.24 -7.35 0.76
C PRO A 333 6.43 -6.82 -0.42
N SER A 334 6.27 -7.62 -1.48
CA SER A 334 5.51 -7.23 -2.68
C SER A 334 4.08 -6.78 -2.37
N TRP A 335 3.38 -7.48 -1.47
CA TRP A 335 2.03 -7.10 -1.09
C TRP A 335 1.96 -5.74 -0.39
N VAL A 336 2.98 -5.35 0.38
CA VAL A 336 3.04 -4.03 1.03
C VAL A 336 3.19 -2.96 -0.05
N ARG A 337 4.05 -3.20 -1.04
CA ARG A 337 4.23 -2.29 -2.17
C ARG A 337 2.94 -2.15 -3.00
N GLN A 338 2.23 -3.25 -3.25
CA GLN A 338 0.94 -3.23 -3.95
C GLN A 338 -0.11 -2.38 -3.23
N GLU A 339 -0.23 -2.48 -1.91
CA GLU A 339 -1.19 -1.65 -1.18
C GLU A 339 -0.77 -0.19 -1.11
N LEU A 340 0.52 0.12 -0.91
CA LEU A 340 1.01 1.50 -0.88
C LEU A 340 0.87 2.22 -2.23
N ALA A 341 0.83 1.48 -3.34
CA ALA A 341 0.55 2.04 -4.66
C ALA A 341 -0.83 2.72 -4.74
N ARG A 342 -1.77 2.40 -3.83
CA ARG A 342 -3.06 3.10 -3.72
C ARG A 342 -2.93 4.55 -3.23
N ILE A 343 -1.87 4.87 -2.47
CA ILE A 343 -1.65 6.18 -1.85
C ILE A 343 -0.56 6.98 -2.60
N VAL A 344 0.50 6.30 -3.06
CA VAL A 344 1.63 6.91 -3.78
C VAL A 344 1.94 6.14 -5.09
N PRO A 345 1.00 6.13 -6.05
CA PRO A 345 1.12 5.35 -7.29
C PRO A 345 2.35 5.72 -8.12
N GLU A 346 2.77 6.98 -8.11
CA GLU A 346 3.92 7.49 -8.86
C GLU A 346 5.26 6.91 -8.42
N LEU A 347 5.35 6.32 -7.22
CA LEU A 347 6.54 5.66 -6.71
C LEU A 347 6.58 4.15 -7.01
N LEU A 348 5.46 3.60 -7.48
CA LEU A 348 5.14 2.17 -7.47
C LEU A 348 4.40 1.73 -8.75
N SER A 349 4.66 2.40 -9.88
CA SER A 349 3.89 2.27 -11.13
C SER A 349 3.74 0.86 -11.70
N ASP A 350 4.64 -0.06 -11.34
CA ASP A 350 4.62 -1.46 -11.82
C ASP A 350 3.79 -2.38 -10.91
N GLU A 351 3.32 -1.91 -9.75
CA GLU A 351 2.57 -2.70 -8.78
C GLU A 351 1.07 -2.44 -8.94
N THR A 352 0.30 -3.48 -9.25
CA THR A 352 -1.17 -3.38 -9.36
C THR A 352 -1.80 -3.79 -8.03
N PRO A 353 -2.55 -2.91 -7.35
CA PRO A 353 -3.26 -3.28 -6.13
C PRO A 353 -4.34 -4.34 -6.44
N PRO A 354 -4.61 -5.28 -5.51
CA PRO A 354 -5.65 -6.28 -5.70
C PRO A 354 -7.04 -5.65 -5.85
N ILE A 355 -7.91 -6.30 -6.63
CA ILE A 355 -9.29 -5.88 -6.82
C ILE A 355 -10.08 -6.30 -5.57
N GLY A 356 -10.62 -5.32 -4.83
CA GLY A 356 -11.40 -5.53 -3.61
C GLY A 356 -11.73 -4.19 -2.96
N LEU A 357 -12.99 -4.00 -2.59
CA LEU A 357 -13.49 -2.80 -1.90
C LEU A 357 -14.13 -3.27 -0.58
N GLY A 358 -13.37 -3.17 0.52
CA GLY A 358 -13.83 -3.68 1.81
C GLY A 358 -12.98 -3.25 3.00
N GLU A 359 -13.50 -3.51 4.20
CA GLU A 359 -12.80 -3.27 5.47
C GLU A 359 -11.51 -4.09 5.58
N THR A 360 -11.46 -5.27 4.96
CA THR A 360 -10.30 -6.15 4.98
C THR A 360 -9.14 -5.56 4.18
N GLU A 361 -9.39 -5.11 2.95
CA GLU A 361 -8.40 -4.43 2.12
C GLU A 361 -7.94 -3.12 2.78
N ARG A 362 -8.87 -2.40 3.42
CA ARG A 362 -8.55 -1.18 4.17
C ARG A 362 -7.62 -1.47 5.35
N ARG A 363 -7.87 -2.54 6.11
CA ARG A 363 -6.99 -2.99 7.18
C ARG A 363 -5.61 -3.39 6.64
N ARG A 364 -5.56 -4.07 5.49
CA ARG A 364 -4.30 -4.46 4.83
C ARG A 364 -3.50 -3.24 4.37
N LEU A 365 -4.17 -2.22 3.83
CA LEU A 365 -3.57 -0.93 3.49
C LEU A 365 -2.99 -0.25 4.75
N PHE A 366 -3.74 -0.26 5.85
CA PHE A 366 -3.28 0.32 7.12
C PHE A 366 -2.06 -0.42 7.66
N GLU A 367 -2.05 -1.74 7.59
CA GLU A 367 -0.90 -2.58 7.96
C GLU A 367 0.31 -2.30 7.06
N ALA A 368 0.11 -2.18 5.75
CA ALA A 368 1.16 -1.84 4.80
C ALA A 368 1.80 -0.49 5.12
N ALA A 369 0.99 0.53 5.40
CA ALA A 369 1.46 1.86 5.79
C ALA A 369 2.18 1.86 7.16
N ALA A 370 1.65 1.14 8.15
CA ALA A 370 2.30 0.99 9.46
C ALA A 370 3.67 0.30 9.34
N ARG A 371 3.76 -0.77 8.52
CA ARG A 371 5.02 -1.47 8.23
C ARG A 371 6.03 -0.58 7.50
N ALA A 372 5.60 0.23 6.54
CA ALA A 372 6.48 1.16 5.86
C ALA A 372 7.05 2.22 6.83
N LEU A 373 6.19 2.82 7.66
CA LEU A 373 6.62 3.78 8.68
C LEU A 373 7.56 3.14 9.71
N ARG A 374 7.29 1.90 10.13
CA ARG A 374 8.15 1.13 11.05
C ARG A 374 9.51 0.81 10.42
N GLY A 375 9.53 0.36 9.16
CA GLY A 375 10.76 0.01 8.44
C GLY A 375 11.71 1.20 8.31
N VAL A 376 11.16 2.40 8.10
CA VAL A 376 11.95 3.64 8.09
C VAL A 376 12.35 4.07 9.49
N ALA A 377 11.43 4.00 10.45
CA ALA A 377 11.72 4.49 11.79
C ALA A 377 12.76 3.62 12.53
N GLY A 378 12.77 2.31 12.30
CA GLY A 378 13.64 1.40 13.05
C GLY A 378 13.54 1.59 14.58
N PRO A 379 14.49 1.04 15.36
CA PRO A 379 14.56 1.29 16.80
C PRO A 379 15.20 2.64 17.18
N THR A 380 15.83 3.34 16.23
CA THR A 380 16.61 4.56 16.47
C THR A 380 15.91 5.86 16.04
N HIS A 381 14.78 5.81 15.34
CA HIS A 381 14.07 7.02 14.94
C HIS A 381 12.82 7.28 15.80
N THR A 382 12.58 8.57 16.04
CA THR A 382 11.37 9.08 16.67
C THR A 382 10.40 9.63 15.62
N LEU A 383 9.12 9.28 15.74
CA LEU A 383 8.08 9.86 14.91
C LEU A 383 7.54 11.14 15.55
N LEU A 384 7.81 12.27 14.92
CA LEU A 384 7.29 13.58 15.33
C LEU A 384 6.09 13.94 14.46
N ILE A 385 4.89 13.90 15.04
CA ILE A 385 3.65 14.29 14.40
C ILE A 385 3.30 15.70 14.83
N ASP A 386 3.22 16.62 13.87
CA ASP A 386 3.05 18.04 14.13
C ASP A 386 1.84 18.59 13.40
N ASP A 387 1.24 19.64 13.98
CA ASP A 387 0.07 20.32 13.44
C ASP A 387 -1.10 19.38 13.07
N LEU A 388 -1.47 18.50 14.01
CA LEU A 388 -2.53 17.50 13.83
C LEU A 388 -3.88 18.10 13.36
N HIS A 389 -4.15 19.35 13.69
CA HIS A 389 -5.37 20.07 13.34
C HIS A 389 -5.52 20.32 11.83
N TYR A 390 -4.45 20.15 11.05
CA TYR A 390 -4.49 20.20 9.59
C TYR A 390 -4.53 18.82 8.92
N PHE A 391 -4.48 17.70 9.68
CA PHE A 391 -4.52 16.38 9.09
C PHE A 391 -5.81 16.13 8.32
N ASP A 392 -5.71 15.30 7.28
CA ASP A 392 -6.88 14.70 6.64
C ASP A 392 -7.43 13.52 7.46
N PRO A 393 -8.76 13.30 7.47
CA PRO A 393 -9.36 12.21 8.25
C PRO A 393 -8.80 10.83 7.96
N ALA A 394 -8.43 10.57 6.70
CA ALA A 394 -7.88 9.28 6.28
C ALA A 394 -6.48 9.02 6.86
N SER A 395 -5.60 10.03 6.83
CA SER A 395 -4.28 9.97 7.47
C SER A 395 -4.40 9.87 8.99
N TRP A 396 -5.36 10.56 9.61
CA TRP A 396 -5.60 10.45 11.05
C TRP A 396 -6.00 9.02 11.45
N GLU A 397 -6.93 8.42 10.71
CA GLU A 397 -7.40 7.06 11.01
C GLU A 397 -6.28 6.01 10.86
N GLN A 398 -5.48 6.12 9.79
CA GLN A 398 -4.31 5.28 9.58
C GLN A 398 -3.25 5.48 10.68
N LEU A 399 -3.04 6.73 11.12
CA LEU A 399 -2.14 7.04 12.23
C LEU A 399 -2.61 6.37 13.53
N MET A 400 -3.91 6.43 13.85
CA MET A 400 -4.46 5.77 15.05
C MET A 400 -4.25 4.26 15.03
N TYR A 401 -4.43 3.62 13.86
CA TYR A 401 -4.08 2.22 13.68
C TYR A 401 -2.59 1.96 13.97
N THR A 402 -1.71 2.80 13.42
CA THR A 402 -0.25 2.68 13.60
C THR A 402 0.17 2.84 15.07
N LEU A 403 -0.39 3.82 15.80
CA LEU A 403 -0.09 4.03 17.22
C LEU A 403 -0.52 2.83 18.09
N SER A 404 -1.69 2.24 17.81
CA SER A 404 -2.15 1.03 18.51
C SER A 404 -1.25 -0.17 18.23
N GLU A 405 -0.79 -0.34 16.99
CA GLU A 405 0.14 -1.40 16.60
C GLU A 405 1.50 -1.24 17.30
N PHE A 406 2.01 -0.01 17.41
CA PHE A 406 3.26 0.28 18.13
C PHE A 406 3.14 0.09 19.64
N SER A 407 2.02 0.47 20.23
CA SER A 407 1.73 0.22 21.65
C SER A 407 1.72 -1.27 21.97
N SER A 408 1.15 -2.08 21.08
CA SER A 408 1.06 -3.55 21.23
C SER A 408 2.37 -4.29 20.98
N SER A 409 3.33 -3.68 20.29
CA SER A 409 4.58 -4.33 19.83
C SER A 409 5.73 -4.32 20.85
N GLY A 410 5.47 -3.89 22.10
CA GLY A 410 6.45 -3.91 23.19
C GLY A 410 7.48 -2.77 23.14
N PRO A 411 8.57 -2.85 23.91
CA PRO A 411 9.53 -1.74 24.11
C PRO A 411 10.41 -1.42 22.89
N ALA A 412 10.47 -2.30 21.88
CA ALA A 412 11.25 -2.10 20.66
C ALA A 412 10.51 -1.31 19.56
N ALA A 413 9.25 -0.94 19.79
CA ALA A 413 8.44 -0.20 18.83
C ALA A 413 8.75 1.31 18.84
N PRO A 414 8.61 2.01 17.70
CA PRO A 414 8.78 3.46 17.64
C PRO A 414 7.79 4.18 18.57
N ARG A 415 8.28 5.20 19.27
CA ARG A 415 7.43 6.11 20.06
C ARG A 415 7.21 7.41 19.32
N CYS A 416 6.08 8.03 19.62
CA CYS A 416 5.56 9.17 18.86
C CYS A 416 5.35 10.38 19.76
N VAL A 417 5.70 11.56 19.26
CA VAL A 417 5.39 12.85 19.88
C VAL A 417 4.41 13.58 18.99
N LEU A 418 3.22 13.90 19.50
CA LEU A 418 2.10 14.48 18.75
C LEU A 418 1.79 15.89 19.25
N CYS A 419 1.73 16.86 18.35
CA CYS A 419 1.41 18.26 18.66
C CYS A 419 0.08 18.69 18.03
N TYR A 420 -0.79 19.32 18.82
CA TYR A 420 -2.10 19.76 18.34
C TYR A 420 -2.64 20.99 19.10
N ARG A 421 -3.76 21.52 18.59
CA ARG A 421 -4.54 22.60 19.21
C ARG A 421 -5.90 22.03 19.58
N GLU A 422 -6.22 22.02 20.87
CA GLU A 422 -7.41 21.33 21.36
C GLU A 422 -8.72 21.91 20.81
N ALA A 423 -8.80 23.24 20.66
CA ALA A 423 -10.00 23.91 20.15
C ALA A 423 -10.27 23.69 18.65
N GLU A 424 -9.28 23.22 17.89
CA GLU A 424 -9.37 23.06 16.43
C GLU A 424 -9.53 21.60 15.99
N LEU A 425 -9.50 20.65 16.93
CA LEU A 425 -9.71 19.24 16.62
C LEU A 425 -11.19 18.86 16.61
N PRO A 426 -11.62 17.96 15.70
CA PRO A 426 -12.92 17.35 15.76
C PRO A 426 -13.16 16.64 17.11
N ALA A 427 -14.38 16.75 17.64
CA ALA A 427 -14.74 16.13 18.92
C ALA A 427 -14.49 14.60 18.94
N ALA A 428 -14.72 13.93 17.81
CA ALA A 428 -14.45 12.49 17.66
C ALA A 428 -12.96 12.15 17.83
N TRP A 429 -12.06 12.96 17.29
CA TRP A 429 -10.61 12.74 17.42
C TRP A 429 -10.16 12.99 18.86
N MET A 430 -10.70 14.02 19.51
CA MET A 430 -10.46 14.27 20.94
C MET A 430 -10.93 13.11 21.81
N GLN A 431 -12.05 12.47 21.48
CA GLN A 431 -12.51 11.27 22.18
C GLN A 431 -11.54 10.10 22.02
N GLN A 432 -11.00 9.87 20.82
CA GLN A 432 -10.01 8.83 20.56
C GLN A 432 -8.69 9.10 21.32
N ILE A 433 -8.22 10.35 21.35
CA ILE A 433 -7.04 10.73 22.16
C ILE A 433 -7.31 10.43 23.64
N ARG A 434 -8.47 10.81 24.17
CA ARG A 434 -8.85 10.53 25.56
C ARG A 434 -8.90 9.03 25.87
N GLN A 435 -9.31 8.20 24.93
CA GLN A 435 -9.31 6.74 25.09
C GLN A 435 -7.88 6.20 25.25
N GLN A 436 -6.92 6.65 24.44
CA GLN A 436 -5.51 6.25 24.58
C GLN A 436 -4.88 6.71 25.91
N LEU A 437 -5.21 7.93 26.35
CA LEU A 437 -4.79 8.44 27.66
C LEU A 437 -5.36 7.58 28.80
N GLY A 438 -6.62 7.16 28.70
CA GLY A 438 -7.27 6.29 29.69
C GLY A 438 -6.71 4.87 29.73
N ALA A 439 -6.18 4.37 28.60
CA ALA A 439 -5.54 3.06 28.49
C ALA A 439 -4.07 3.05 28.99
N TYR A 440 -3.53 4.19 29.45
CA TYR A 440 -2.12 4.37 29.82
C TYR A 440 -1.12 4.12 28.68
N GLU A 441 -1.57 4.13 27.43
CA GLU A 441 -0.73 4.01 26.23
C GLU A 441 -0.08 5.35 25.85
N ALA A 442 -0.62 6.45 26.38
CA ALA A 442 -0.19 7.81 26.09
C ALA A 442 -0.22 8.72 27.32
N GLN A 443 0.55 9.80 27.29
CA GLN A 443 0.51 10.88 28.27
C GLN A 443 0.33 12.24 27.60
N HIS A 444 -0.54 13.08 28.16
CA HIS A 444 -0.86 14.41 27.67
C HIS A 444 -0.24 15.51 28.52
N PHE A 445 0.34 16.51 27.86
CA PHE A 445 0.96 17.67 28.45
C PHE A 445 0.38 18.95 27.83
N VAL A 446 -0.11 19.84 28.69
CA VAL A 446 -0.55 21.18 28.32
C VAL A 446 0.63 22.12 28.44
N ILE A 447 0.93 22.86 27.36
CA ILE A 447 2.04 23.80 27.29
C ILE A 447 1.50 25.20 27.58
N ASP A 448 1.73 25.65 28.81
CA ASP A 448 1.31 26.98 29.28
C ASP A 448 2.26 28.10 28.80
N PRO A 449 1.78 29.36 28.75
CA PRO A 449 2.63 30.53 28.57
C PRO A 449 3.75 30.59 29.63
N LEU A 450 4.92 31.12 29.26
CA LEU A 450 6.06 31.25 30.15
C LEU A 450 5.77 32.29 31.26
N PRO A 451 6.08 31.97 32.53
CA PRO A 451 6.03 32.95 33.61
C PRO A 451 6.96 34.15 33.36
N PRO A 452 6.64 35.35 33.89
CA PRO A 452 7.47 36.54 33.72
C PRO A 452 8.95 36.36 34.06
N ALA A 453 9.26 35.68 35.17
CA ALA A 453 10.63 35.39 35.59
C ALA A 453 11.41 34.53 34.58
N THR A 454 10.71 33.63 33.89
CA THR A 454 11.28 32.74 32.87
C THR A 454 11.46 33.46 31.54
N MET A 455 10.53 34.36 31.18
CA MET A 455 10.70 35.23 30.01
C MET A 455 11.90 36.18 30.16
N SER A 456 12.18 36.67 31.37
CA SER A 456 13.40 37.45 31.63
C SER A 456 14.65 36.65 31.28
N LYS A 457 14.74 35.39 31.75
CA LYS A 457 15.86 34.50 31.40
C LYS A 457 15.97 34.25 29.89
N LEU A 458 14.84 34.15 29.19
CA LEU A 458 14.83 34.02 27.74
C LEU A 458 15.40 35.26 27.06
N ILE A 459 15.05 36.47 27.51
CA ILE A 459 15.63 37.74 27.00
C ILE A 459 17.13 37.78 27.28
N ASP A 460 17.54 37.45 28.51
CA ASP A 460 18.95 37.44 28.92
C ASP A 460 19.79 36.50 28.03
N SER A 461 19.22 35.34 27.65
CA SER A 461 19.88 34.35 26.79
C SER A 461 20.08 34.80 25.33
N LEU A 462 19.44 35.90 24.91
CA LEU A 462 19.65 36.46 23.57
C LEU A 462 20.95 37.27 23.47
N GLU A 463 21.55 37.62 24.62
CA GLU A 463 22.79 38.41 24.72
C GLU A 463 22.70 39.79 24.04
N LEU A 464 21.50 40.39 24.00
CA LEU A 464 21.22 41.67 23.37
C LEU A 464 21.25 42.81 24.39
N SER A 465 22.41 43.46 24.54
CA SER A 465 22.62 44.59 25.47
C SER A 465 21.68 45.77 25.23
N GLU A 466 21.19 45.93 23.99
CA GLU A 466 20.31 47.03 23.57
C GLU A 466 18.86 46.90 24.08
N ILE A 467 18.47 45.72 24.57
CA ILE A 467 17.09 45.38 24.95
C ILE A 467 16.94 45.19 26.47
N ALA A 468 18.05 45.04 27.19
CA ALA A 468 18.08 44.80 28.64
C ALA A 468 17.23 45.82 29.43
N ASP A 469 17.33 47.11 29.06
CA ASP A 469 16.60 48.21 29.70
C ASP A 469 15.08 48.22 29.43
N ARG A 470 14.59 47.45 28.44
CA ARG A 470 13.18 47.39 28.01
C ARG A 470 12.52 46.02 28.26
N SER A 471 13.17 45.15 29.03
CA SER A 471 12.75 43.76 29.29
C SER A 471 11.38 43.63 29.96
N GLY A 472 11.07 44.47 30.95
CA GLY A 472 9.80 44.44 31.68
C GLY A 472 8.57 44.75 30.80
N ASP A 473 8.71 45.70 29.87
CA ASP A 473 7.64 46.08 28.95
C ASP A 473 7.39 44.98 27.90
N LEU A 474 8.47 44.36 27.39
CA LEU A 474 8.40 43.23 26.46
C LEU A 474 7.71 41.99 27.08
N ILE A 475 7.98 41.72 28.36
CA ILE A 475 7.34 40.64 29.13
C ILE A 475 5.84 40.91 29.26
N THR A 476 5.45 42.15 29.56
CA THR A 476 4.04 42.53 29.73
C THR A 476 3.27 42.45 28.41
N LEU A 477 3.86 42.93 27.32
CA LEU A 477 3.26 42.95 25.98
C LEU A 477 3.13 41.56 25.33
N SER A 478 4.04 40.64 25.66
CA SER A 478 4.04 39.27 25.10
C SER A 478 3.06 38.32 25.81
N GLY A 479 2.57 38.68 26.99
CA GLY A 479 1.57 37.90 27.73
C GLY A 479 2.00 36.46 28.05
N GLY A 480 3.31 36.20 28.15
CA GLY A 480 3.86 34.86 28.39
C GLY A 480 4.19 34.06 27.13
N ASN A 481 3.86 34.55 25.92
CA ASN A 481 4.08 33.79 24.71
C ASN A 481 5.49 34.05 24.11
N PRO A 482 6.34 33.02 23.99
CA PRO A 482 7.70 33.18 23.46
C PRO A 482 7.74 33.73 22.03
N PHE A 483 6.78 33.37 21.18
CA PHE A 483 6.71 33.86 19.81
C PHE A 483 6.50 35.38 19.77
N TYR A 484 5.56 35.92 20.55
CA TYR A 484 5.32 37.36 20.61
C TYR A 484 6.49 38.12 21.25
N LEU A 485 7.14 37.53 22.25
CA LEU A 485 8.31 38.12 22.87
C LEU A 485 9.46 38.31 21.87
N LEU A 486 9.85 37.22 21.18
CA LEU A 486 10.92 37.25 20.18
C LEU A 486 10.57 38.17 19.01
N GLU A 487 9.29 38.30 18.71
CA GLU A 487 8.85 39.17 17.64
C GLU A 487 8.90 40.66 18.01
N ASN A 488 8.52 41.02 19.24
CA ASN A 488 8.70 42.38 19.71
C ASN A 488 10.18 42.74 19.86
N VAL A 489 11.03 41.77 20.25
CA VAL A 489 12.50 41.91 20.26
C VAL A 489 13.02 42.20 18.85
N ARG A 490 12.59 41.41 17.86
CA ARG A 490 12.95 41.58 16.44
C ARG A 490 12.60 42.98 15.93
N HIS A 491 11.39 43.44 16.25
CA HIS A 491 10.92 44.76 15.87
C HIS A 491 11.79 45.89 16.43
N LEU A 492 12.22 45.77 17.69
CA LEU A 492 13.10 46.77 18.32
C LEU A 492 14.51 46.80 17.70
N LEU A 493 15.01 45.66 17.20
CA LEU A 493 16.29 45.60 16.49
C LEU A 493 16.21 46.17 15.06
N GLU A 494 15.04 46.13 14.42
CA GLU A 494 14.81 46.65 13.07
C GLU A 494 14.46 48.14 13.02
N ALA A 495 13.91 48.70 14.10
CA ALA A 495 13.50 50.11 14.16
C ALA A 495 14.67 51.02 14.59
N GLU A 496 14.89 52.14 13.89
CA GLU A 496 15.81 53.19 14.36
C GLU A 496 15.36 53.68 15.76
N ARG A 497 16.34 54.02 16.61
CA ARG A 497 16.33 54.06 18.10
C ARG A 497 15.16 54.77 18.85
N ASP A 498 14.17 55.33 18.19
CA ASP A 498 13.16 56.26 18.76
C ASP A 498 11.68 55.83 18.65
N VAL A 499 11.37 54.52 18.58
CA VAL A 499 9.96 54.05 18.64
C VAL A 499 9.50 53.89 20.10
N ALA A 500 8.39 54.56 20.46
CA ALA A 500 7.76 54.48 21.77
C ALA A 500 7.03 53.13 21.98
N LEU A 501 7.29 52.45 23.10
CA LEU A 501 6.66 51.15 23.45
C LEU A 501 5.13 51.23 23.56
N GLY A 502 4.55 52.42 23.75
CA GLY A 502 3.10 52.65 23.76
C GLY A 502 2.40 52.48 22.40
N GLU A 503 3.13 52.50 21.28
CA GLU A 503 2.59 52.18 19.94
C GLU A 503 2.67 50.66 19.62
N VAL A 504 3.25 49.87 20.53
CA VAL A 504 3.38 48.42 20.40
C VAL A 504 2.09 47.77 20.95
N GLY A 505 1.05 47.71 20.12
CA GLY A 505 -0.20 47.03 20.49
C GLY A 505 -0.04 45.52 20.74
N GLY A 506 -1.07 44.89 21.32
CA GLY A 506 -1.10 43.45 21.64
C GLY A 506 -1.26 42.49 20.44
N LEU A 507 -1.34 41.19 20.75
CA LEU A 507 -1.48 39.96 19.93
C LEU A 507 -1.74 40.10 18.40
N GLY A 508 -2.78 40.82 17.97
CA GLY A 508 -3.14 40.95 16.54
C GLY A 508 -2.30 41.98 15.76
N SER A 509 -1.75 42.98 16.44
CA SER A 509 -1.10 44.13 15.80
C SER A 509 0.29 43.83 15.25
N VAL A 510 0.93 42.74 15.68
CA VAL A 510 2.30 42.38 15.29
C VAL A 510 2.32 41.73 13.90
N VAL A 511 1.42 40.77 13.65
CA VAL A 511 1.26 40.13 12.34
C VAL A 511 0.70 41.13 11.32
N GLU A 512 -0.29 41.95 11.70
CA GLU A 512 -0.80 43.02 10.84
C GLU A 512 0.29 44.06 10.51
N ARG A 513 1.18 44.38 11.45
CA ARG A 513 2.34 45.27 11.20
C ARG A 513 3.33 44.68 10.20
N ARG A 514 3.65 43.39 10.28
CA ARG A 514 4.47 42.71 9.26
C ARG A 514 3.85 42.83 7.87
N LEU A 515 2.56 42.53 7.76
CA LEU A 515 1.84 42.59 6.49
C LEU A 515 1.75 44.02 5.94
N ARG A 516 1.68 45.06 6.80
CA ARG A 516 1.73 46.48 6.39
C ARG A 516 3.10 46.96 5.92
N ARG A 517 4.19 46.30 6.36
CA ARG A 517 5.58 46.63 5.96
C ARG A 517 5.97 46.02 4.62
N LEU A 518 5.26 44.98 4.20
CA LEU A 518 5.45 44.37 2.89
C LEU A 518 5.16 45.37 1.77
N SER A 519 5.95 45.29 0.71
CA SER A 519 5.62 45.95 -0.55
C SER A 519 4.25 45.47 -1.06
N ALA A 520 3.54 46.31 -1.81
CA ALA A 520 2.27 45.91 -2.39
C ALA A 520 2.36 44.62 -3.24
N PRO A 521 3.43 44.40 -4.05
CA PRO A 521 3.69 43.12 -4.71
C PRO A 521 3.90 41.95 -3.73
N ALA A 522 4.68 42.13 -2.66
CA ALA A 522 4.90 41.08 -1.65
C ALA A 522 3.62 40.64 -0.95
N LEU A 523 2.74 41.59 -0.61
CA LEU A 523 1.43 41.25 -0.03
C LEU A 523 0.55 40.45 -1.02
N GLN A 524 0.62 40.72 -2.33
CA GLN A 524 -0.11 39.94 -3.32
C GLN A 524 0.46 38.53 -3.49
N VAL A 525 1.79 38.37 -3.49
CA VAL A 525 2.45 37.06 -3.50
C VAL A 525 2.09 36.26 -2.24
N ALA A 526 2.09 36.89 -1.06
CA ALA A 526 1.65 36.24 0.17
C ALA A 526 0.18 35.78 0.10
N ARG A 527 -0.72 36.59 -0.48
CA ARG A 527 -2.13 36.22 -0.68
C ARG A 527 -2.30 35.06 -1.66
N ALA A 528 -1.54 35.04 -2.75
CA ALA A 528 -1.55 33.93 -3.70
C ALA A 528 -1.03 32.63 -3.04
N ALA A 529 0.08 32.71 -2.31
CA ALA A 529 0.62 31.59 -1.53
C ALA A 529 -0.39 31.08 -0.48
N ALA A 530 -1.11 31.98 0.19
CA ALA A 530 -2.14 31.62 1.16
C ALA A 530 -3.31 30.84 0.54
N VAL A 531 -3.74 31.20 -0.67
CA VAL A 531 -4.79 30.49 -1.42
C VAL A 531 -4.29 29.13 -1.93
N LEU A 532 -3.05 29.06 -2.43
CA LEU A 532 -2.40 27.81 -2.84
C LEU A 532 -2.28 26.82 -1.67
N GLY A 533 -2.00 27.31 -0.46
CA GLY A 533 -1.95 26.48 0.75
C GLY A 533 -0.74 25.54 0.74
N SER A 534 -0.98 24.23 0.88
CA SER A 534 0.08 23.21 0.88
C SER A 534 0.83 23.08 -0.46
N ASP A 535 0.26 23.60 -1.55
CA ASP A 535 0.84 23.65 -2.90
C ASP A 535 1.67 24.91 -3.17
N ALA A 536 1.87 25.80 -2.18
CA ALA A 536 2.56 27.07 -2.40
C ALA A 536 4.04 26.87 -2.75
N CYS A 537 4.44 27.29 -3.95
CA CYS A 537 5.84 27.46 -4.35
C CYS A 537 6.01 28.72 -5.21
N PRO A 538 7.24 29.23 -5.37
CA PRO A 538 7.51 30.41 -6.20
C PRO A 538 6.95 30.28 -7.63
N GLU A 539 7.07 29.09 -8.23
CA GLU A 539 6.63 28.81 -9.59
C GLU A 539 5.11 28.94 -9.71
N PHE A 540 4.35 28.29 -8.83
CA PHE A 540 2.89 28.34 -8.87
C PHE A 540 2.37 29.72 -8.49
N ALA A 541 2.99 30.39 -7.50
CA ALA A 541 2.63 31.77 -7.16
C ALA A 541 2.86 32.73 -8.34
N ALA A 542 3.92 32.53 -9.13
CA ALA A 542 4.23 33.36 -10.29
C ALA A 542 3.18 33.18 -11.37
N GLU A 543 2.80 31.93 -11.66
CA GLU A 543 1.75 31.63 -12.61
C GLU A 543 0.36 32.11 -12.17
N VAL A 544 0.02 32.00 -10.88
CA VAL A 544 -1.25 32.51 -10.34
C VAL A 544 -1.38 34.02 -10.54
N LEU A 545 -0.29 34.76 -10.34
CA LEU A 545 -0.26 36.22 -10.46
C LEU A 545 0.09 36.71 -11.86
N GLY A 546 0.52 35.84 -12.77
CA GLY A 546 1.00 36.21 -14.10
C GLY A 546 2.29 37.03 -14.09
N LEU A 547 3.17 36.81 -13.11
CA LEU A 547 4.44 37.52 -12.94
C LEU A 547 5.62 36.72 -13.52
N PRO A 548 6.66 37.37 -14.07
CA PRO A 548 7.91 36.69 -14.39
C PRO A 548 8.54 36.05 -13.15
N LEU A 549 9.03 34.81 -13.26
CA LEU A 549 9.57 34.06 -12.13
C LEU A 549 10.73 34.78 -11.41
N LEU A 550 11.58 35.50 -12.17
CA LEU A 550 12.68 36.28 -11.61
C LEU A 550 12.20 37.44 -10.74
N ASP A 551 11.16 38.15 -11.16
CA ASP A 551 10.57 39.26 -10.38
C ASP A 551 9.93 38.71 -9.10
N LEU A 552 9.25 37.57 -9.19
CA LEU A 552 8.70 36.90 -8.02
C LEU A 552 9.79 36.39 -7.08
N SER A 553 10.93 35.90 -7.57
CA SER A 553 12.02 35.39 -6.72
C SER A 553 12.54 36.44 -5.73
N LEU A 554 12.60 37.70 -6.15
CA LEU A 554 13.01 38.83 -5.32
C LEU A 554 11.93 39.20 -4.30
N ILE A 555 10.66 39.17 -4.73
CA ILE A 555 9.51 39.38 -3.85
C ILE A 555 9.39 38.23 -2.82
N TRP A 556 9.73 37.01 -3.21
CA TRP A 556 9.76 35.84 -2.33
C TRP A 556 10.87 35.97 -1.29
N GLN A 557 12.05 36.45 -1.69
CA GLN A 557 13.12 36.81 -0.75
C GLN A 557 12.70 37.92 0.21
N GLU A 558 11.89 38.90 -0.22
CA GLU A 558 11.29 39.90 0.68
C GLU A 558 10.40 39.21 1.73
N LEU A 559 9.54 38.29 1.32
CA LEU A 559 8.67 37.52 2.21
C LEU A 559 9.46 36.63 3.20
N GLU A 560 10.55 36.01 2.77
CA GLU A 560 11.46 35.26 3.64
C GLU A 560 12.22 36.18 4.60
N GLY A 561 12.69 37.32 4.10
CA GLY A 561 13.43 38.33 4.86
C GLY A 561 12.61 38.93 6.01
N TYR A 562 11.32 39.18 5.79
CA TYR A 562 10.38 39.60 6.85
C TYR A 562 9.79 38.43 7.64
N GLY A 563 10.23 37.20 7.40
CA GLY A 563 9.78 35.99 8.10
C GLY A 563 8.29 35.70 7.95
N VAL A 564 7.70 36.06 6.81
CA VAL A 564 6.32 35.71 6.41
C VAL A 564 6.30 34.30 5.85
N LEU A 565 7.25 33.99 4.97
CA LEU A 565 7.49 32.66 4.43
C LEU A 565 8.82 32.10 4.95
N GLN A 566 8.94 30.78 4.94
CA GLN A 566 10.18 30.04 5.15
C GLN A 566 10.23 28.91 4.13
N ARG A 567 11.06 29.04 3.08
CA ARG A 567 11.06 28.18 1.90
C ARG A 567 9.72 28.24 1.16
N ASP A 568 8.94 27.18 1.24
CA ASP A 568 7.67 26.92 0.53
C ASP A 568 6.43 27.07 1.43
N ARG A 569 6.60 27.53 2.67
CA ARG A 569 5.51 27.59 3.65
C ARG A 569 5.49 28.89 4.44
N PHE A 570 4.34 29.20 5.03
CA PHE A 570 4.26 30.27 6.01
C PHE A 570 5.13 29.95 7.23
N ALA A 571 5.86 30.95 7.71
CA ALA A 571 6.73 30.79 8.86
C ALA A 571 5.93 30.46 10.14
N HIS A 572 4.66 30.88 10.19
CA HIS A 572 3.72 30.58 11.27
C HIS A 572 2.26 30.70 10.79
N ASP A 573 1.39 29.81 11.25
CA ASP A 573 -0.04 29.78 10.88
C ASP A 573 -0.80 31.07 11.19
N LEU A 574 -0.45 31.80 12.26
CA LEU A 574 -1.05 33.09 12.59
C LEU A 574 -0.87 34.13 11.46
N ILE A 575 0.23 34.01 10.71
CA ILE A 575 0.51 34.87 9.55
C ILE A 575 -0.40 34.48 8.40
N LEU A 576 -0.53 33.18 8.12
CA LEU A 576 -1.47 32.66 7.12
C LEU A 576 -2.91 33.10 7.42
N GLU A 577 -3.36 32.92 8.66
CA GLU A 577 -4.70 33.33 9.10
C GLU A 577 -4.93 34.83 8.93
N ALA A 578 -3.94 35.66 9.29
CA ALA A 578 -4.04 37.11 9.11
C ALA A 578 -4.09 37.51 7.63
N VAL A 579 -3.29 36.87 6.76
CA VAL A 579 -3.33 37.09 5.31
C VAL A 579 -4.71 36.70 4.75
N MET A 580 -5.25 35.55 5.14
CA MET A 580 -6.56 35.05 4.69
C MET A 580 -7.71 35.91 5.18
N ARG A 581 -7.66 36.39 6.43
CA ARG A 581 -8.65 37.32 7.03
C ARG A 581 -8.59 38.70 6.37
N GLY A 582 -7.39 39.16 6.00
CA GLY A 582 -7.17 40.42 5.29
C GLY A 582 -7.36 40.37 3.77
N LEU A 583 -7.83 39.25 3.22
CA LEU A 583 -8.07 39.05 1.79
C LEU A 583 -9.54 39.41 1.44
N PRO A 584 -9.80 40.45 0.63
CA PRO A 584 -11.17 40.78 0.19
C PRO A 584 -11.80 39.64 -0.61
N ASP A 585 -13.11 39.42 -0.45
CA ASP A 585 -13.80 38.26 -1.07
C ASP A 585 -13.67 38.23 -2.59
N SER A 586 -13.75 39.38 -3.28
CA SER A 586 -13.57 39.47 -4.73
C SER A 586 -12.18 39.02 -5.19
N MET A 587 -11.15 39.38 -4.42
CA MET A 587 -9.77 38.95 -4.67
C MET A 587 -9.58 37.48 -4.32
N ARG A 588 -10.20 37.01 -3.23
CA ARG A 588 -10.19 35.59 -2.84
C ARG A 588 -10.73 34.71 -3.97
N THR A 589 -11.90 35.05 -4.51
CA THR A 589 -12.49 34.32 -5.64
C THR A 589 -11.58 34.34 -6.86
N LEU A 590 -10.99 35.49 -7.21
CA LEU A 590 -10.10 35.60 -8.36
C LEU A 590 -8.83 34.75 -8.20
N LEU A 591 -8.19 34.83 -7.04
CA LEU A 591 -7.00 34.02 -6.71
C LEU A 591 -7.33 32.53 -6.65
N GLN A 592 -8.49 32.13 -6.11
CA GLN A 592 -8.93 30.74 -6.11
C GLN A 592 -9.11 30.19 -7.52
N ARG A 593 -9.73 30.96 -8.44
CA ARG A 593 -9.84 30.57 -9.86
C ARG A 593 -8.48 30.45 -10.53
N ALA A 594 -7.58 31.40 -10.28
CA ALA A 594 -6.23 31.38 -10.84
C ALA A 594 -5.44 30.17 -10.30
N ALA A 595 -5.46 29.93 -8.99
CA ALA A 595 -4.86 28.77 -8.35
C ALA A 595 -5.41 27.45 -8.90
N ALA A 596 -6.74 27.33 -9.03
CA ALA A 596 -7.36 26.14 -9.61
C ALA A 596 -6.88 25.85 -11.03
N ARG A 597 -6.74 26.87 -11.89
CA ARG A 597 -6.20 26.72 -13.26
C ARG A 597 -4.73 26.31 -13.28
N VAL A 598 -3.92 26.84 -12.37
CA VAL A 598 -2.49 26.50 -12.27
C VAL A 598 -2.36 25.04 -11.83
N LEU A 599 -3.02 24.68 -10.74
CA LEU A 599 -2.99 23.32 -10.19
C LEU A 599 -3.57 22.28 -11.17
N GLU A 600 -4.63 22.63 -11.90
CA GLU A 600 -5.19 21.77 -12.95
C GLU A 600 -4.21 21.51 -14.10
N ARG A 601 -3.46 22.53 -14.55
CA ARG A 601 -2.44 22.37 -15.61
C ARG A 601 -1.28 21.49 -15.17
N HIS A 602 -0.94 21.53 -13.90
CA HIS A 602 0.13 20.73 -13.29
C HIS A 602 -0.36 19.39 -12.72
N GLN A 603 -1.58 18.97 -13.04
CA GLN A 603 -2.16 17.68 -12.62
C GLN A 603 -2.16 17.45 -11.10
N ALA A 604 -2.38 18.52 -10.32
CA ALA A 604 -2.55 18.41 -8.89
C ALA A 604 -3.78 17.55 -8.52
N PRO A 605 -3.88 17.03 -7.28
CA PRO A 605 -4.98 16.16 -6.87
C PRO A 605 -6.36 16.75 -7.17
N ALA A 606 -7.22 15.97 -7.82
CA ALA A 606 -8.53 16.41 -8.29
C ALA A 606 -9.43 16.95 -7.17
N ALA A 607 -9.33 16.38 -5.95
CA ALA A 607 -10.03 16.85 -4.77
C ALA A 607 -9.70 18.32 -4.44
N ARG A 608 -8.41 18.68 -4.53
CA ARG A 608 -7.92 20.03 -4.25
C ARG A 608 -8.37 21.03 -5.31
N VAL A 609 -8.24 20.66 -6.59
CA VAL A 609 -8.68 21.49 -7.72
C VAL A 609 -10.20 21.70 -7.67
N GLY A 610 -10.97 20.63 -7.43
CA GLY A 610 -12.42 20.69 -7.29
C GLY A 610 -12.88 21.58 -6.14
N GLN A 611 -12.21 21.49 -4.98
CA GLN A 611 -12.47 22.37 -3.84
C GLN A 611 -12.24 23.85 -4.17
N LEU A 612 -11.15 24.20 -4.87
CA LEU A 612 -10.88 25.59 -5.24
C LEU A 612 -11.91 26.14 -6.23
N TRP A 613 -12.37 25.33 -7.20
CA TRP A 613 -13.45 25.72 -8.10
C TRP A 613 -14.78 25.92 -7.39
N GLU A 614 -15.13 25.02 -6.46
CA GLU A 614 -16.34 25.11 -5.65
C GLU A 614 -16.32 26.36 -4.76
N GLN A 615 -15.20 26.62 -4.06
CA GLN A 615 -15.03 27.84 -3.24
C GLN A 615 -15.06 29.12 -4.07
N ALA A 616 -14.64 29.06 -5.34
CA ALA A 616 -14.72 30.17 -6.28
C ALA A 616 -16.10 30.33 -6.95
N GLY A 617 -17.07 29.48 -6.60
CA GLY A 617 -18.43 29.48 -7.13
C GLY A 617 -18.57 29.01 -8.57
N ASP A 618 -17.56 28.34 -9.14
CA ASP A 618 -17.59 27.80 -10.51
C ASP A 618 -17.92 26.29 -10.47
N LEU A 619 -19.20 25.98 -10.22
CA LEU A 619 -19.67 24.60 -10.05
C LEU A 619 -19.48 23.75 -11.31
N THR A 620 -19.58 24.35 -12.50
CA THR A 620 -19.37 23.67 -13.79
C THR A 620 -17.97 23.07 -13.90
N ARG A 621 -16.95 23.79 -13.42
CA ARG A 621 -15.56 23.28 -13.38
C ARG A 621 -15.28 22.40 -12.16
N ALA A 622 -15.97 22.63 -11.04
CA ALA A 622 -15.82 21.83 -9.83
C ALA A 622 -16.33 20.39 -10.01
N ALA A 623 -17.51 20.23 -10.62
CA ALA A 623 -18.22 18.96 -10.73
C ALA A 623 -17.39 17.80 -11.32
N PRO A 624 -16.72 17.94 -12.49
CA PRO A 624 -15.90 16.85 -13.04
C PRO A 624 -14.70 16.51 -12.16
N LYS A 625 -14.12 17.52 -11.48
CA LYS A 625 -12.98 17.31 -10.56
C LYS A 625 -13.39 16.63 -9.26
N LEU A 626 -14.59 16.92 -8.76
CA LEU A 626 -15.17 16.19 -7.63
C LEU A 626 -15.50 14.73 -7.99
N ARG A 627 -16.01 14.48 -9.21
CA ARG A 627 -16.22 13.10 -9.69
C ARG A 627 -14.91 12.33 -9.83
N GLU A 628 -13.87 12.98 -10.34
CA GLU A 628 -12.52 12.40 -10.41
C GLU A 628 -11.96 12.12 -9.00
N ALA A 629 -12.17 13.04 -8.05
CA ALA A 629 -11.79 12.86 -6.65
C ALA A 629 -12.50 11.68 -5.99
N ALA A 630 -13.79 11.47 -6.27
CA ALA A 630 -14.55 10.33 -5.78
C ALA A 630 -13.93 9.01 -6.24
N ARG A 631 -13.58 8.90 -7.53
CA ARG A 631 -12.92 7.71 -8.10
C ARG A 631 -11.56 7.43 -7.45
N VAL A 632 -10.76 8.48 -7.22
CA VAL A 632 -9.45 8.35 -6.57
C VAL A 632 -9.61 7.91 -5.11
N ALA A 633 -10.56 8.50 -4.38
CA ALA A 633 -10.86 8.13 -2.99
C ALA A 633 -11.33 6.67 -2.89
N GLU A 634 -12.18 6.23 -3.81
CA GLU A 634 -12.65 4.85 -3.87
C GLU A 634 -11.52 3.85 -4.14
N ALA A 635 -10.64 4.14 -5.10
CA ALA A 635 -9.45 3.32 -5.39
C ALA A 635 -8.50 3.23 -4.18
N ALA A 636 -8.48 4.28 -3.35
CA ALA A 636 -7.76 4.35 -2.08
C ALA A 636 -8.54 3.78 -0.87
N LEU A 637 -9.67 3.09 -1.10
CA LEU A 637 -10.50 2.46 -0.06
C LEU A 637 -11.10 3.46 0.94
N ARG A 638 -11.34 4.69 0.51
CA ARG A 638 -12.00 5.76 1.27
C ARG A 638 -13.44 5.95 0.81
N LEU A 639 -14.26 4.94 1.10
CA LEU A 639 -15.65 4.89 0.63
C LEU A 639 -16.51 6.03 1.18
N HIS A 640 -16.25 6.50 2.40
CA HIS A 640 -16.96 7.63 3.00
C HIS A 640 -16.67 8.93 2.25
N GLU A 641 -15.39 9.26 2.06
CA GLU A 641 -14.99 10.45 1.31
C GLU A 641 -15.38 10.37 -0.16
N ALA A 642 -15.31 9.18 -0.78
CA ALA A 642 -15.83 8.96 -2.13
C ALA A 642 -17.32 9.30 -2.23
N ALA A 643 -18.12 8.86 -1.25
CA ALA A 643 -19.54 9.20 -1.18
C ALA A 643 -19.77 10.71 -0.98
N GLU A 644 -18.97 11.39 -0.14
CA GLU A 644 -19.06 12.84 0.02
C GLU A 644 -18.72 13.59 -1.28
N PHE A 645 -17.68 13.18 -1.99
CA PHE A 645 -17.33 13.76 -3.29
C PHE A 645 -18.42 13.50 -4.34
N CYS A 646 -19.01 12.31 -4.39
CA CYS A 646 -20.16 12.02 -5.26
C CYS A 646 -21.36 12.91 -4.93
N ALA A 647 -21.68 13.11 -3.65
CA ALA A 647 -22.78 13.98 -3.23
C ALA A 647 -22.55 15.44 -3.65
N ARG A 648 -21.33 15.97 -3.44
CA ARG A 648 -20.95 17.32 -3.88
C ARG A 648 -20.93 17.46 -5.40
N ALA A 649 -20.45 16.44 -6.12
CA ALA A 649 -20.49 16.42 -7.58
C ALA A 649 -21.92 16.44 -8.11
N ALA A 650 -22.82 15.61 -7.55
CA ALA A 650 -24.24 15.58 -7.92
C ALA A 650 -24.93 16.92 -7.67
N GLU A 651 -24.58 17.62 -6.58
CA GLU A 651 -25.08 18.96 -6.28
C GLU A 651 -24.58 19.98 -7.30
N ALA A 652 -23.29 19.97 -7.59
CA ALA A 652 -22.69 20.87 -8.58
C ALA A 652 -23.26 20.64 -9.99
N TYR A 653 -23.60 19.41 -10.34
CA TYR A 653 -24.23 19.05 -11.61
C TYR A 653 -25.72 19.41 -11.73
N ARG A 654 -26.39 19.78 -10.63
CA ARG A 654 -27.84 20.02 -10.58
C ARG A 654 -28.36 20.93 -11.68
N GLU A 655 -27.64 21.99 -11.99
CA GLU A 655 -28.06 23.01 -12.95
C GLU A 655 -27.31 22.94 -14.29
N CYS A 656 -26.16 22.27 -14.35
CA CYS A 656 -25.30 22.27 -15.54
C CYS A 656 -25.35 20.98 -16.38
N ASP A 657 -25.49 19.80 -15.77
CA ASP A 657 -25.49 18.52 -16.48
C ASP A 657 -26.34 17.46 -15.75
N PRO A 658 -27.60 17.28 -16.17
CA PRO A 658 -28.52 16.34 -15.53
C PRO A 658 -28.10 14.87 -15.63
N ASP A 659 -27.43 14.47 -16.72
CA ASP A 659 -27.01 13.07 -16.90
C ASP A 659 -25.79 12.77 -16.03
N ALA A 660 -24.81 13.68 -15.98
CA ALA A 660 -23.68 13.56 -15.07
C ALA A 660 -24.12 13.62 -13.59
N ARG A 661 -25.19 14.37 -13.26
CA ARG A 661 -25.83 14.33 -11.94
C ARG A 661 -26.37 12.94 -11.62
N TYR A 662 -27.09 12.31 -12.56
CA TYR A 662 -27.62 10.96 -12.39
C TYR A 662 -26.48 9.96 -12.12
N GLU A 663 -25.42 9.98 -12.94
CA GLU A 663 -24.25 9.10 -12.76
C GLU A 663 -23.57 9.29 -11.39
N ALA A 664 -23.44 10.54 -10.93
CA ALA A 664 -22.86 10.82 -9.61
C ALA A 664 -23.74 10.30 -8.46
N LEU A 665 -25.07 10.39 -8.59
CA LEU A 665 -26.02 9.85 -7.62
C LEU A 665 -26.07 8.32 -7.65
N GLU A 666 -25.95 7.71 -8.83
CA GLU A 666 -25.89 6.26 -8.99
C GLU A 666 -24.69 5.68 -8.23
N ARG A 667 -23.50 6.26 -8.42
CA ARG A 667 -22.31 5.88 -7.65
C ARG A 667 -22.49 6.14 -6.15
N LEU A 668 -23.10 7.26 -5.77
CA LEU A 668 -23.38 7.59 -4.36
C LEU A 668 -24.24 6.51 -3.68
N VAL A 669 -25.29 6.02 -4.34
CA VAL A 669 -26.17 4.97 -3.82
C VAL A 669 -25.38 3.69 -3.55
N VAL A 670 -24.56 3.25 -4.52
CA VAL A 670 -23.73 2.05 -4.36
C VAL A 670 -22.73 2.18 -3.19
N LEU A 671 -22.08 3.34 -3.07
CA LEU A 671 -21.13 3.60 -1.98
C LEU A 671 -21.83 3.64 -0.60
N ARG A 672 -23.00 4.28 -0.50
CA ARG A 672 -23.79 4.30 0.75
C ARG A 672 -24.31 2.92 1.13
N GLY A 673 -24.62 2.06 0.16
CA GLY A 673 -24.92 0.65 0.38
C GLY A 673 -23.77 -0.11 1.00
N SER A 674 -22.58 0.08 0.45
CA SER A 674 -21.36 -0.56 0.97
C SER A 674 -21.01 -0.11 2.39
N LEU A 675 -21.36 1.13 2.76
CA LEU A 675 -21.15 1.69 4.11
C LEU A 675 -22.21 1.29 5.13
N ASN A 676 -23.28 0.58 4.73
CA ASN A 676 -24.41 0.19 5.59
C ASN A 676 -25.10 1.35 6.33
N ASP A 677 -25.01 2.58 5.80
CA ASP A 677 -25.75 3.73 6.33
C ASP A 677 -27.15 3.76 5.69
N HIS A 678 -28.11 3.11 6.35
CA HIS A 678 -29.46 2.96 5.80
C HIS A 678 -30.18 4.29 5.55
N GLU A 679 -29.96 5.29 6.40
CA GLU A 679 -30.65 6.58 6.25
C GLU A 679 -30.09 7.35 5.05
N LEU A 680 -28.77 7.48 4.97
CA LEU A 680 -28.12 8.17 3.85
C LEU A 680 -28.28 7.40 2.53
N HIS A 681 -28.32 6.07 2.56
CA HIS A 681 -28.64 5.27 1.38
C HIS A 681 -30.04 5.58 0.86
N GLN A 682 -31.07 5.60 1.72
CA GLN A 682 -32.44 5.93 1.31
C GLN A 682 -32.56 7.39 0.82
N GLN A 683 -31.81 8.32 1.41
CA GLN A 683 -31.75 9.70 0.91
C GLN A 683 -31.15 9.76 -0.50
N ALA A 684 -30.05 9.04 -0.74
CA ALA A 684 -29.41 8.95 -2.06
C ALA A 684 -30.34 8.30 -3.11
N LEU A 685 -31.05 7.21 -2.77
CA LEU A 685 -32.02 6.58 -3.66
C LEU A 685 -33.15 7.54 -4.04
N ARG A 686 -33.70 8.30 -3.09
CA ARG A 686 -34.73 9.32 -3.37
C ARG A 686 -34.21 10.38 -4.35
N ALA A 687 -33.01 10.89 -4.09
CA ALA A 687 -32.38 11.87 -4.99
C ALA A 687 -32.12 11.29 -6.39
N LEU A 688 -31.74 10.00 -6.49
CA LEU A 688 -31.54 9.30 -7.76
C LEU A 688 -32.85 9.21 -8.56
N PHE A 689 -33.96 8.81 -7.92
CA PHE A 689 -35.28 8.78 -8.57
C PHE A 689 -35.73 10.16 -9.04
N GLU A 690 -35.49 11.22 -8.26
CA GLU A 690 -35.79 12.60 -8.65
C GLU A 690 -34.94 13.07 -9.84
N ALA A 691 -33.69 12.60 -9.95
CA ALA A 691 -32.78 12.95 -11.03
C ALA A 691 -33.02 12.13 -12.32
N ALA A 692 -33.62 10.95 -12.21
CA ALA A 692 -33.80 10.01 -13.33
C ALA A 692 -34.68 10.58 -14.45
N ARG A 693 -34.12 10.63 -15.66
CA ARG A 693 -34.77 11.08 -16.90
C ARG A 693 -34.97 9.92 -17.86
N GLY A 694 -36.24 9.68 -18.18
CA GLY A 694 -36.65 8.64 -19.12
C GLY A 694 -36.59 7.21 -18.56
N PRO A 695 -37.08 6.24 -19.33
CA PRO A 695 -37.30 4.87 -18.84
C PRO A 695 -36.02 4.14 -18.41
N ARG A 696 -34.88 4.41 -19.05
CA ARG A 696 -33.61 3.71 -18.77
C ARG A 696 -33.01 4.08 -17.41
N GLN A 697 -32.92 5.38 -17.10
CA GLN A 697 -32.45 5.83 -15.80
C GLN A 697 -33.43 5.45 -14.67
N GLN A 698 -34.74 5.47 -14.95
CA GLN A 698 -35.73 5.00 -13.98
C GLN A 698 -35.58 3.51 -13.67
N ALA A 699 -35.35 2.67 -14.69
CA ALA A 699 -35.10 1.24 -14.49
C ALA A 699 -33.79 0.97 -13.73
N GLY A 700 -32.73 1.77 -13.95
CA GLY A 700 -31.49 1.71 -13.17
C GLY A 700 -31.69 2.05 -11.68
N ALA A 701 -32.48 3.08 -11.38
CA ALA A 701 -32.85 3.41 -10.01
C ALA A 701 -33.64 2.28 -9.32
N TRP A 702 -34.56 1.62 -10.05
CA TRP A 702 -35.28 0.44 -9.55
C TRP A 702 -34.35 -0.76 -9.28
N LEU A 703 -33.31 -0.97 -10.10
CA LEU A 703 -32.32 -2.01 -9.85
C LEU A 703 -31.58 -1.76 -8.52
N LEU A 704 -31.10 -0.54 -8.29
CA LEU A 704 -30.41 -0.21 -7.04
C LEU A 704 -31.35 -0.27 -5.83
N GLN A 705 -32.63 0.06 -6.00
CA GLN A 705 -33.63 -0.14 -4.95
C GLN A 705 -33.91 -1.63 -4.66
N ASN A 706 -33.91 -2.48 -5.69
CA ASN A 706 -33.99 -3.94 -5.52
C ASN A 706 -32.79 -4.44 -4.69
N GLU A 707 -31.56 -4.06 -5.05
CA GLU A 707 -30.34 -4.42 -4.32
C GLU A 707 -30.39 -3.97 -2.85
N TYR A 708 -30.86 -2.73 -2.61
CA TYR A 708 -31.08 -2.23 -1.26
C TYR A 708 -32.03 -3.11 -0.45
N HIS A 709 -33.20 -3.47 -1.00
CA HIS A 709 -34.15 -4.33 -0.30
C HIS A 709 -33.64 -5.77 -0.11
N LEU A 710 -32.85 -6.30 -1.05
CA LEU A 710 -32.18 -7.60 -0.90
C LEU A 710 -31.19 -7.57 0.27
N SER A 711 -30.40 -6.51 0.41
CA SER A 711 -29.44 -6.36 1.53
C SER A 711 -30.12 -6.36 2.90
N LEU A 712 -31.37 -5.89 2.97
CA LEU A 712 -32.20 -5.88 4.18
C LEU A 712 -33.01 -7.17 4.40
N GLY A 713 -32.92 -8.14 3.49
CA GLY A 713 -33.76 -9.35 3.51
C GLY A 713 -35.25 -9.07 3.24
N GLN A 714 -35.59 -7.91 2.69
CA GLN A 714 -36.97 -7.48 2.40
C GLN A 714 -37.45 -8.03 1.06
N ALA A 715 -37.53 -9.36 0.96
CA ALA A 715 -37.68 -10.08 -0.30
C ALA A 715 -38.90 -9.66 -1.15
N ARG A 716 -40.04 -9.32 -0.53
CA ARG A 716 -41.23 -8.85 -1.27
C ARG A 716 -41.06 -7.47 -1.89
N GLN A 717 -40.38 -6.56 -1.20
CA GLN A 717 -40.11 -5.21 -1.71
C GLN A 717 -39.06 -5.26 -2.80
N ALA A 718 -38.06 -6.15 -2.66
CA ALA A 718 -37.10 -6.43 -3.72
C ALA A 718 -37.78 -6.97 -4.99
N GLU A 719 -38.70 -7.93 -4.87
CA GLU A 719 -39.47 -8.45 -6.01
C GLU A 719 -40.26 -7.34 -6.71
N GLU A 720 -40.96 -6.49 -5.95
CA GLU A 720 -41.72 -5.37 -6.52
C GLU A 720 -40.82 -4.39 -7.28
N ALA A 721 -39.69 -4.00 -6.68
CA ALA A 721 -38.73 -3.09 -7.31
C ALA A 721 -38.18 -3.65 -8.63
N ALA A 722 -37.79 -4.93 -8.67
CA ALA A 722 -37.32 -5.56 -9.90
C ALA A 722 -38.40 -5.58 -10.99
N ARG A 723 -39.65 -5.92 -10.64
CA ARG A 723 -40.78 -5.92 -11.59
C ARG A 723 -41.10 -4.52 -12.12
N GLN A 724 -41.02 -3.50 -11.26
CA GLN A 724 -41.24 -2.11 -11.66
C GLN A 724 -40.15 -1.61 -12.62
N GLY A 725 -38.89 -1.98 -12.40
CA GLY A 725 -37.80 -1.72 -13.33
C GLY A 725 -38.04 -2.35 -14.70
N SER A 726 -38.33 -3.66 -14.75
CA SER A 726 -38.51 -4.41 -16.00
C SER A 726 -39.79 -4.02 -16.77
N ALA A 727 -40.79 -3.45 -16.12
CA ALA A 727 -42.00 -2.96 -16.78
C ALA A 727 -41.76 -1.71 -17.64
N LEU A 728 -40.63 -1.01 -17.44
CA LEU A 728 -40.31 0.22 -18.16
C LEU A 728 -39.74 -0.08 -19.57
N PRO A 729 -40.08 0.71 -20.60
CA PRO A 729 -39.54 0.52 -21.94
C PRO A 729 -38.12 1.11 -22.05
N HIS A 730 -37.15 0.54 -21.34
CA HIS A 730 -35.77 1.06 -21.26
C HIS A 730 -34.83 0.61 -22.39
N GLY A 731 -35.16 -0.47 -23.11
CA GLY A 731 -34.43 -0.92 -24.30
C GLY A 731 -32.99 -1.40 -24.06
N SER A 732 -32.61 -1.70 -22.81
CA SER A 732 -31.27 -2.19 -22.44
C SER A 732 -31.34 -3.64 -21.99
N THR A 733 -30.70 -4.53 -22.75
CA THR A 733 -30.66 -5.97 -22.45
C THR A 733 -29.87 -6.28 -21.19
N THR A 734 -28.72 -5.62 -20.95
CA THR A 734 -27.93 -5.78 -19.72
C THR A 734 -28.72 -5.40 -18.48
N LEU A 735 -29.42 -4.27 -18.53
CA LEU A 735 -30.24 -3.80 -17.41
C LEU A 735 -31.42 -4.75 -17.13
N GLU A 736 -32.06 -5.26 -18.18
CA GLU A 736 -33.14 -6.25 -18.05
C GLU A 736 -32.61 -7.55 -17.40
N ALA A 737 -31.43 -8.02 -17.81
CA ALA A 737 -30.82 -9.20 -17.25
C ALA A 737 -30.51 -9.02 -15.75
N ASN A 738 -29.97 -7.88 -15.35
CA ASN A 738 -29.67 -7.60 -13.94
C ASN A 738 -30.95 -7.42 -13.08
N LEU A 739 -32.02 -6.85 -13.63
CA LEU A 739 -33.33 -6.81 -12.97
C LEU A 739 -33.93 -8.21 -12.79
N LYS A 740 -33.81 -9.09 -13.79
CA LYS A 740 -34.22 -10.49 -13.69
C LYS A 740 -33.38 -11.27 -12.68
N ALA A 741 -32.09 -11.01 -12.59
CA ALA A 741 -31.24 -11.57 -11.55
C ALA A 741 -31.67 -11.13 -10.15
N GLY A 742 -31.93 -9.83 -9.96
CA GLY A 742 -32.46 -9.28 -8.72
C GLY A 742 -33.83 -9.85 -8.34
N LEU A 743 -34.70 -10.11 -9.34
CA LEU A 743 -35.95 -10.84 -9.16
C LEU A 743 -35.70 -12.29 -8.71
N GLY A 744 -34.75 -12.99 -9.34
CA GLY A 744 -34.35 -14.34 -8.97
C GLY A 744 -33.88 -14.42 -7.51
N ALA A 745 -33.03 -13.49 -7.06
CA ALA A 745 -32.59 -13.41 -5.67
C ALA A 745 -33.76 -13.15 -4.71
N ALA A 746 -34.69 -12.24 -5.06
CA ALA A 746 -35.87 -11.95 -4.26
C ALA A 746 -36.81 -13.16 -4.13
N LEU A 747 -37.01 -13.92 -5.21
CA LEU A 747 -37.81 -15.14 -5.23
C LEU A 747 -37.17 -16.26 -4.40
N TRP A 748 -35.84 -16.38 -4.46
CA TRP A 748 -35.07 -17.33 -3.65
C TRP A 748 -35.26 -17.08 -2.16
N LEU A 749 -35.15 -15.82 -1.70
CA LEU A 749 -35.38 -15.46 -0.30
C LEU A 749 -36.82 -15.74 0.17
N GLN A 750 -37.78 -15.79 -0.74
CA GLN A 750 -39.17 -16.18 -0.46
C GLN A 750 -39.40 -17.71 -0.52
N GLY A 751 -38.39 -18.50 -0.87
CA GLY A 751 -38.47 -19.95 -1.03
C GLY A 751 -39.13 -20.42 -2.35
N ARG A 752 -39.35 -19.53 -3.32
CA ARG A 752 -39.94 -19.81 -4.64
C ARG A 752 -38.86 -20.22 -5.64
N LEU A 753 -38.24 -21.38 -5.39
CA LEU A 753 -36.98 -21.80 -6.04
C LEU A 753 -37.10 -21.99 -7.56
N GLU A 754 -38.19 -22.59 -8.05
CA GLU A 754 -38.40 -22.85 -9.48
C GLU A 754 -38.55 -21.55 -10.27
N GLU A 755 -39.31 -20.59 -9.72
CA GLU A 755 -39.48 -19.26 -10.33
C GLU A 755 -38.16 -18.48 -10.30
N ALA A 756 -37.39 -18.60 -9.21
CA ALA A 756 -36.07 -17.98 -9.10
C ALA A 756 -35.09 -18.54 -10.14
N ALA A 757 -35.07 -19.87 -10.33
CA ALA A 757 -34.27 -20.52 -11.36
C ALA A 757 -34.70 -20.10 -12.78
N GLY A 758 -36.01 -19.92 -13.02
CA GLY A 758 -36.54 -19.40 -14.28
C GLY A 758 -36.00 -18.01 -14.61
N ALA A 759 -36.13 -17.07 -13.66
CA ALA A 759 -35.65 -15.70 -13.82
C ALA A 759 -34.14 -15.63 -14.08
N LEU A 760 -33.34 -16.39 -13.32
CA LEU A 760 -31.88 -16.43 -13.49
C LEU A 760 -31.43 -17.13 -14.79
N ARG A 761 -32.14 -18.15 -15.28
CA ARG A 761 -31.84 -18.75 -16.60
C ARG A 761 -32.00 -17.73 -17.72
N GLU A 762 -33.07 -16.92 -17.67
CA GLU A 762 -33.27 -15.85 -18.64
C GLU A 762 -32.18 -14.78 -18.55
N ALA A 763 -31.84 -14.35 -17.33
CA ALA A 763 -30.76 -13.37 -17.11
C ALA A 763 -29.41 -13.86 -17.65
N VAL A 764 -29.02 -15.09 -17.31
CA VAL A 764 -27.76 -15.71 -17.76
C VAL A 764 -27.73 -15.85 -19.28
N SER A 765 -28.82 -16.31 -19.91
CA SER A 765 -28.91 -16.42 -21.36
C SER A 765 -28.71 -15.08 -22.06
N GLN A 766 -29.27 -14.00 -21.52
CA GLN A 766 -29.12 -12.65 -22.07
C GLN A 766 -27.68 -12.12 -21.92
N LEU A 767 -27.04 -12.37 -20.77
CA LEU A 767 -25.66 -11.95 -20.52
C LEU A 767 -24.65 -12.75 -21.37
N GLU A 768 -24.93 -14.04 -21.63
CA GLU A 768 -24.14 -14.88 -22.54
C GLU A 768 -24.14 -14.31 -23.97
N GLU A 769 -25.28 -13.86 -24.48
CA GLU A 769 -25.39 -13.23 -25.81
C GLU A 769 -24.62 -11.91 -25.93
N LEU A 770 -24.47 -11.18 -24.82
CA LEU A 770 -23.79 -9.89 -24.77
C LEU A 770 -22.27 -10.01 -24.58
N GLY A 771 -21.77 -11.13 -24.06
CA GLY A 771 -20.35 -11.31 -23.73
C GLY A 771 -19.90 -10.59 -22.45
N GLU A 772 -20.83 -10.18 -21.58
CA GLU A 772 -20.56 -9.42 -20.35
C GLU A 772 -19.96 -10.32 -19.25
N SER A 773 -18.63 -10.37 -19.14
CA SER A 773 -17.95 -11.42 -18.36
C SER A 773 -18.16 -11.33 -16.85
N GLN A 774 -18.30 -10.11 -16.30
CA GLN A 774 -18.38 -9.87 -14.86
C GLN A 774 -19.77 -10.20 -14.29
N ASP A 775 -20.83 -9.58 -14.82
CA ASP A 775 -22.20 -9.85 -14.39
C ASP A 775 -22.61 -11.30 -14.70
N LEU A 776 -22.12 -11.86 -15.82
CA LEU A 776 -22.37 -13.26 -16.16
C LEU A 776 -21.79 -14.22 -15.12
N ALA A 777 -20.59 -13.94 -14.59
CA ALA A 777 -19.96 -14.78 -13.57
C ALA A 777 -20.82 -14.89 -12.31
N ALA A 778 -21.23 -13.74 -11.75
CA ALA A 778 -22.04 -13.68 -10.54
C ALA A 778 -23.42 -14.32 -10.71
N ASN A 779 -24.09 -14.05 -11.83
CA ASN A 779 -25.43 -14.59 -12.10
C ASN A 779 -25.40 -16.09 -12.42
N THR A 780 -24.35 -16.59 -13.07
CA THR A 780 -24.14 -18.02 -13.30
C THR A 780 -23.92 -18.78 -11.99
N ALA A 781 -23.13 -18.21 -11.07
CA ALA A 781 -22.92 -18.75 -9.73
C ALA A 781 -24.25 -18.81 -8.94
N ASN A 782 -25.02 -17.72 -8.94
CA ASN A 782 -26.33 -17.67 -8.27
C ASN A 782 -27.31 -18.71 -8.83
N LEU A 783 -27.39 -18.85 -10.17
CA LEU A 783 -28.21 -19.88 -10.80
C LEU A 783 -27.80 -21.29 -10.35
N ALA A 784 -26.49 -21.56 -10.34
CA ALA A 784 -25.97 -22.87 -9.94
C ALA A 784 -26.34 -23.22 -8.48
N VAL A 785 -26.23 -22.27 -7.56
CA VAL A 785 -26.66 -22.46 -6.16
C VAL A 785 -28.15 -22.76 -6.06
N ILE A 786 -29.03 -22.10 -6.83
CA ILE A 786 -30.46 -22.39 -6.80
C ILE A 786 -30.76 -23.78 -7.37
N LEU A 787 -30.06 -24.18 -8.43
CA LEU A 787 -30.17 -25.53 -8.99
C LEU A 787 -29.77 -26.60 -7.97
N ASP A 788 -28.75 -26.36 -7.15
CA ASP A 788 -28.38 -27.23 -6.03
C ASP A 788 -29.51 -27.35 -5.00
N HIS A 789 -30.21 -26.25 -4.70
CA HIS A 789 -31.35 -26.26 -3.76
C HIS A 789 -32.57 -27.01 -4.33
N LEU A 790 -32.76 -26.99 -5.65
CA LEU A 790 -33.75 -27.80 -6.37
C LEU A 790 -33.31 -29.27 -6.50
N GLY A 791 -32.04 -29.58 -6.24
CA GLY A 791 -31.46 -30.91 -6.40
C GLY A 791 -31.14 -31.30 -7.85
N HIS A 792 -30.98 -30.31 -8.73
CA HIS A 792 -30.56 -30.47 -10.13
C HIS A 792 -29.03 -30.48 -10.24
N TYR A 793 -28.37 -31.36 -9.48
CA TYR A 793 -26.91 -31.31 -9.29
C TYR A 793 -26.07 -31.41 -10.58
N PRO A 794 -26.44 -32.21 -11.60
CA PRO A 794 -25.69 -32.22 -12.86
C PRO A 794 -25.72 -30.88 -13.62
N GLU A 795 -26.89 -30.23 -13.64
CA GLU A 795 -27.06 -28.89 -14.23
C GLU A 795 -26.30 -27.85 -13.40
N ALA A 796 -26.43 -27.91 -12.07
CA ALA A 796 -25.71 -27.04 -11.14
C ALA A 796 -24.19 -27.16 -11.30
N ALA A 797 -23.64 -28.38 -11.36
CA ALA A 797 -22.22 -28.61 -11.57
C ALA A 797 -21.72 -28.06 -12.92
N ALA A 798 -22.54 -28.14 -13.98
CA ALA A 798 -22.20 -27.52 -15.26
C ALA A 798 -22.12 -25.98 -15.15
N ARG A 799 -23.09 -25.37 -14.47
CA ARG A 799 -23.10 -23.91 -14.22
C ARG A 799 -21.98 -23.46 -13.29
N HIS A 800 -21.66 -24.20 -12.22
CA HIS A 800 -20.52 -23.90 -11.37
C HIS A 800 -19.18 -23.98 -12.13
N ARG A 801 -19.00 -24.94 -13.04
CA ARG A 801 -17.79 -24.98 -13.92
C ARG A 801 -17.71 -23.73 -14.81
N GLN A 802 -18.83 -23.32 -15.39
CA GLN A 802 -18.91 -22.11 -16.21
C GLN A 802 -18.57 -20.86 -15.37
N ALA A 803 -19.15 -20.73 -14.17
CA ALA A 803 -18.84 -19.65 -13.25
C ALA A 803 -17.35 -19.62 -12.86
N CYS A 804 -16.75 -20.78 -12.56
CA CYS A 804 -15.31 -20.87 -12.28
C CYS A 804 -14.45 -20.33 -13.44
N LEU A 805 -14.76 -20.71 -14.68
CA LEU A 805 -14.03 -20.22 -15.85
C LEU A 805 -14.15 -18.69 -16.01
N LEU A 806 -15.34 -18.13 -15.78
CA LEU A 806 -15.58 -16.69 -15.87
C LEU A 806 -14.87 -15.93 -14.75
N LEU A 807 -14.93 -16.42 -13.51
CA LEU A 807 -14.27 -15.83 -12.35
C LEU A 807 -12.74 -15.82 -12.50
N GLU A 808 -12.18 -16.89 -13.08
CA GLU A 808 -10.76 -16.96 -13.42
C GLU A 808 -10.38 -15.93 -14.49
N GLN A 809 -11.23 -15.69 -15.48
CA GLN A 809 -10.99 -14.67 -16.53
C GLN A 809 -11.04 -13.23 -15.99
N VAL A 810 -11.95 -12.92 -15.06
CA VAL A 810 -12.07 -11.58 -14.47
C VAL A 810 -11.10 -11.35 -13.29
N GLY A 811 -10.37 -12.39 -12.87
CA GLY A 811 -9.38 -12.30 -11.79
C GLY A 811 -9.96 -12.31 -10.37
N ASP A 812 -11.23 -12.71 -10.18
CA ASP A 812 -11.85 -12.82 -8.87
C ASP A 812 -11.47 -14.14 -8.18
N ARG A 813 -10.33 -14.11 -7.48
CA ARG A 813 -9.79 -15.29 -6.77
C ARG A 813 -10.68 -15.79 -5.63
N PHE A 814 -11.34 -14.88 -4.92
CA PHE A 814 -12.19 -15.25 -3.78
C PHE A 814 -13.50 -15.88 -4.27
N GLY A 815 -14.15 -15.25 -5.26
CA GLY A 815 -15.30 -15.83 -5.93
C GLY A 815 -14.96 -17.22 -6.49
N LEU A 816 -13.81 -17.38 -7.14
CA LEU A 816 -13.35 -18.66 -7.68
C LEU A 816 -13.16 -19.73 -6.59
N LEU A 817 -12.60 -19.38 -5.43
CA LEU A 817 -12.47 -20.30 -4.29
C LEU A 817 -13.84 -20.81 -3.83
N VAL A 818 -14.79 -19.90 -3.61
CA VAL A 818 -16.14 -20.24 -3.15
C VAL A 818 -16.85 -21.14 -4.18
N GLU A 819 -16.74 -20.80 -5.46
CA GLU A 819 -17.38 -21.55 -6.54
C GLU A 819 -16.76 -22.92 -6.77
N ARG A 820 -15.44 -23.10 -6.61
CA ARG A 820 -14.82 -24.44 -6.66
C ARG A 820 -15.29 -25.34 -5.53
N TYR A 821 -15.51 -24.80 -4.33
CA TYR A 821 -16.12 -25.56 -3.24
C TYR A 821 -17.59 -25.91 -3.50
N ASN A 822 -18.37 -24.98 -4.07
CA ASN A 822 -19.75 -25.27 -4.48
C ASN A 822 -19.79 -26.36 -5.54
N LEU A 823 -18.94 -26.26 -6.58
CA LEU A 823 -18.78 -27.28 -7.61
C LEU A 823 -18.47 -28.66 -7.01
N ALA A 824 -17.53 -28.74 -6.08
CA ALA A 824 -17.19 -29.99 -5.40
C ALA A 824 -18.40 -30.60 -4.67
N ILE A 825 -19.22 -29.76 -4.02
CA ILE A 825 -20.45 -30.21 -3.36
C ILE A 825 -21.45 -30.76 -4.37
N SER A 826 -21.77 -30.04 -5.45
CA SER A 826 -22.73 -30.49 -6.47
C SER A 826 -22.26 -31.79 -7.13
N LEU A 827 -20.96 -31.91 -7.41
CA LEU A 827 -20.37 -33.14 -7.97
C LEU A 827 -20.52 -34.33 -7.02
N LEU A 828 -20.39 -34.13 -5.71
CA LEU A 828 -20.60 -35.21 -4.73
C LEU A 828 -22.04 -35.69 -4.71
N GLU A 829 -23.01 -34.78 -4.68
CA GLU A 829 -24.43 -35.15 -4.68
C GLU A 829 -24.84 -35.81 -6.00
N ALA A 830 -24.19 -35.45 -7.12
CA ALA A 830 -24.33 -36.14 -8.41
C ALA A 830 -23.61 -37.52 -8.48
N GLY A 831 -22.86 -37.90 -7.44
CA GLY A 831 -22.10 -39.17 -7.36
C GLY A 831 -20.68 -39.12 -7.93
N GLN A 832 -20.24 -38.00 -8.48
CA GLN A 832 -18.93 -37.84 -9.14
C GLN A 832 -17.80 -37.53 -8.13
N ALA A 833 -17.58 -38.44 -7.17
CA ALA A 833 -16.68 -38.21 -6.03
C ALA A 833 -15.23 -37.89 -6.42
N ARG A 834 -14.70 -38.47 -7.50
CA ARG A 834 -13.33 -38.19 -7.97
C ARG A 834 -13.20 -36.75 -8.49
N ALA A 835 -14.11 -36.31 -9.35
CA ALA A 835 -14.14 -34.94 -9.85
C ALA A 835 -14.37 -33.93 -8.72
N ALA A 836 -15.17 -34.30 -7.71
CA ALA A 836 -15.35 -33.47 -6.53
C ALA A 836 -14.07 -33.32 -5.70
N LEU A 837 -13.29 -34.39 -5.53
CA LEU A 837 -12.00 -34.32 -4.83
C LEU A 837 -11.04 -33.39 -5.58
N GLU A 838 -10.94 -33.53 -6.91
CA GLU A 838 -10.11 -32.66 -7.76
C GLU A 838 -10.52 -31.18 -7.62
N ALA A 839 -11.82 -30.88 -7.65
CA ALA A 839 -12.32 -29.52 -7.46
C ALA A 839 -12.03 -28.96 -6.06
N ALA A 840 -12.17 -29.78 -5.00
CA ALA A 840 -11.85 -29.38 -3.63
C ALA A 840 -10.35 -29.14 -3.42
N GLU A 841 -9.48 -29.96 -4.03
CA GLU A 841 -8.03 -29.76 -3.97
C GLU A 841 -7.60 -28.52 -4.77
N ALA A 842 -8.20 -28.28 -5.93
CA ALA A 842 -7.99 -27.05 -6.70
C ALA A 842 -8.46 -25.79 -5.95
N ALA A 843 -9.52 -25.88 -5.13
CA ALA A 843 -9.93 -24.81 -4.22
C ALA A 843 -8.87 -24.59 -3.13
N GLY A 844 -8.36 -25.65 -2.52
CA GLY A 844 -7.31 -25.58 -1.50
C GLY A 844 -6.04 -24.85 -1.96
N THR A 845 -5.64 -25.03 -3.22
CA THR A 845 -4.47 -24.29 -3.78
C THR A 845 -4.68 -22.78 -3.91
N LEU A 846 -5.93 -22.31 -3.91
CA LEU A 846 -6.25 -20.88 -3.95
C LEU A 846 -6.23 -20.23 -2.56
N GLU A 847 -6.35 -21.02 -1.50
CA GLU A 847 -6.28 -20.54 -0.12
C GLU A 847 -4.91 -19.90 0.17
N ASP A 848 -3.85 -20.43 -0.46
CA ASP A 848 -2.51 -19.86 -0.44
C ASP A 848 -2.50 -18.49 -1.15
N GLY A 849 -2.47 -17.42 -0.35
CA GLY A 849 -2.46 -16.03 -0.81
C GLY A 849 -3.78 -15.27 -0.62
N LEU A 850 -4.81 -15.89 -0.04
CA LEU A 850 -6.02 -15.22 0.43
C LEU A 850 -5.94 -14.94 1.93
N ASP A 851 -6.63 -13.89 2.41
CA ASP A 851 -6.65 -13.54 3.83
C ASP A 851 -7.34 -14.63 4.66
N ALA A 852 -6.70 -15.05 5.75
CA ALA A 852 -7.24 -15.99 6.72
C ALA A 852 -8.63 -15.58 7.25
N ALA A 853 -8.95 -14.28 7.32
CA ALA A 853 -10.26 -13.80 7.75
C ALA A 853 -11.39 -14.07 6.73
N MET A 854 -11.06 -14.20 5.44
CA MET A 854 -12.02 -14.53 4.38
C MET A 854 -12.19 -16.05 4.22
N LEU A 855 -11.23 -16.84 4.69
CA LEU A 855 -11.25 -18.28 4.56
C LEU A 855 -12.18 -18.92 5.58
N ASN A 856 -12.94 -19.93 5.15
CA ASN A 856 -13.52 -20.91 6.06
C ASN A 856 -12.74 -22.24 5.91
N PRO A 857 -11.61 -22.39 6.63
CA PRO A 857 -10.74 -23.55 6.50
C PRO A 857 -11.40 -24.85 6.99
N ALA A 858 -12.46 -24.76 7.81
CA ALA A 858 -13.26 -25.91 8.21
C ALA A 858 -14.13 -26.41 7.04
N ARG A 859 -14.77 -25.50 6.30
CA ARG A 859 -15.57 -25.81 5.10
C ARG A 859 -14.75 -26.56 4.05
N GLY A 860 -13.54 -26.08 3.75
CA GLY A 860 -12.67 -26.70 2.76
C GLY A 860 -12.30 -28.14 3.13
N ARG A 861 -11.89 -28.35 4.39
CA ARG A 861 -11.59 -29.67 4.94
C ARG A 861 -12.79 -30.60 4.90
N VAL A 862 -13.98 -30.14 5.28
CA VAL A 862 -15.22 -30.95 5.24
C VAL A 862 -15.54 -31.38 3.81
N THR A 863 -15.47 -30.46 2.84
CA THR A 863 -15.76 -30.79 1.44
C THR A 863 -14.80 -31.85 0.90
N ARG A 864 -13.50 -31.71 1.19
CA ARG A 864 -12.49 -32.72 0.85
C ARG A 864 -12.74 -34.05 1.56
N ALA A 865 -13.05 -34.01 2.86
CA ALA A 865 -13.31 -35.20 3.67
C ALA A 865 -14.51 -36.01 3.13
N ARG A 866 -15.58 -35.32 2.72
CA ARG A 866 -16.75 -35.95 2.09
C ARG A 866 -16.40 -36.64 0.77
N ALA A 867 -15.56 -36.02 -0.06
CA ALA A 867 -15.10 -36.62 -1.31
C ALA A 867 -14.21 -37.84 -1.08
N LEU A 868 -13.29 -37.77 -0.12
CA LEU A 868 -12.47 -38.90 0.29
C LEU A 868 -13.31 -40.06 0.84
N ALA A 869 -14.31 -39.77 1.67
CA ALA A 869 -15.22 -40.76 2.22
C ALA A 869 -16.02 -41.49 1.13
N ALA A 870 -16.55 -40.76 0.15
CA ALA A 870 -17.28 -41.35 -0.98
C ALA A 870 -16.41 -42.30 -1.82
N LEU A 871 -15.10 -42.02 -1.94
CA LEU A 871 -14.12 -42.90 -2.61
C LEU A 871 -13.63 -44.07 -1.73
N GLY A 872 -14.16 -44.23 -0.52
CA GLY A 872 -13.71 -45.25 0.43
C GLY A 872 -12.39 -44.94 1.14
N ARG A 873 -11.80 -43.76 0.93
CA ARG A 873 -10.54 -43.35 1.61
C ARG A 873 -10.84 -42.84 3.01
N TYR A 874 -11.23 -43.75 3.91
CA TYR A 874 -11.81 -43.37 5.20
C TYR A 874 -10.81 -42.79 6.22
N ALA A 875 -9.58 -43.30 6.30
CA ALA A 875 -8.58 -42.76 7.22
C ALA A 875 -8.26 -41.27 6.99
N PRO A 876 -7.94 -40.81 5.76
CA PRO A 876 -7.73 -39.38 5.52
C PRO A 876 -9.03 -38.57 5.65
N ALA A 877 -10.19 -39.14 5.33
CA ALA A 877 -11.49 -38.49 5.55
C ALA A 877 -11.76 -38.22 7.04
N LEU A 878 -11.51 -39.22 7.89
CA LEU A 878 -11.67 -39.12 9.35
C LEU A 878 -10.80 -38.00 9.92
N ASN A 879 -9.50 -38.00 9.59
CA ASN A 879 -8.58 -36.96 10.03
C ASN A 879 -9.01 -35.56 9.57
N ALA A 880 -9.45 -35.42 8.32
CA ALA A 880 -9.91 -34.14 7.78
C ALA A 880 -11.19 -33.63 8.47
N PHE A 881 -12.14 -34.51 8.81
CA PHE A 881 -13.32 -34.14 9.59
C PHE A 881 -12.98 -33.71 11.02
N GLU A 882 -12.11 -34.46 11.71
CA GLU A 882 -11.70 -34.14 13.09
C GLU A 882 -11.00 -32.79 13.16
N GLN A 883 -10.10 -32.49 12.21
CA GLN A 883 -9.48 -31.18 12.08
C GLN A 883 -10.50 -30.07 11.79
N ALA A 884 -11.46 -30.32 10.90
CA ALA A 884 -12.47 -29.34 10.56
C ALA A 884 -13.39 -29.00 11.74
N LEU A 885 -13.79 -30.00 12.52
CA LEU A 885 -14.60 -29.79 13.73
C LEU A 885 -13.81 -29.02 14.79
N ALA A 886 -12.54 -29.36 15.02
CA ALA A 886 -11.69 -28.62 15.96
C ALA A 886 -11.56 -27.14 15.54
N LEU A 887 -11.34 -26.87 14.26
CA LEU A 887 -11.28 -25.49 13.74
C LEU A 887 -12.60 -24.74 13.90
N ALA A 888 -13.71 -25.38 13.53
CA ALA A 888 -15.05 -24.81 13.67
C ALA A 888 -15.39 -24.48 15.13
N GLU A 889 -14.99 -25.32 16.08
CA GLU A 889 -15.16 -25.07 17.52
C GLU A 889 -14.33 -23.87 17.99
N THR A 890 -13.07 -23.78 17.57
CA THR A 890 -12.22 -22.64 17.94
C THR A 890 -12.68 -21.31 17.34
N ALA A 891 -13.34 -21.35 16.18
CA ALA A 891 -13.78 -20.17 15.44
C ALA A 891 -15.23 -19.76 15.74
N ASP A 892 -15.95 -20.46 16.63
CA ASP A 892 -17.40 -20.30 16.87
C ASP A 892 -18.21 -20.32 15.55
N ASP A 893 -17.86 -21.26 14.66
CA ASP A 893 -18.46 -21.34 13.33
C ASP A 893 -19.92 -21.82 13.42
N ARG A 894 -20.86 -20.98 12.97
CA ARG A 894 -22.29 -21.26 12.91
C ARG A 894 -22.64 -22.50 12.06
N GLN A 895 -21.73 -22.96 11.19
CA GLN A 895 -21.91 -24.16 10.38
C GLN A 895 -21.46 -25.46 11.06
N ILE A 896 -20.95 -25.42 12.30
CA ILE A 896 -20.46 -26.64 12.98
C ILE A 896 -21.50 -27.77 13.04
N SER A 897 -22.77 -27.46 13.26
CA SER A 897 -23.86 -28.45 13.27
C SER A 897 -24.05 -29.11 11.91
N ALA A 898 -23.80 -28.41 10.81
CA ALA A 898 -23.79 -28.99 9.46
C ALA A 898 -22.62 -29.96 9.29
N TYR A 899 -21.42 -29.59 9.77
CA TYR A 899 -20.24 -30.45 9.71
C TYR A 899 -20.43 -31.74 10.51
N ARG A 900 -21.10 -31.66 11.67
CA ARG A 900 -21.47 -32.84 12.47
C ARG A 900 -22.40 -33.80 11.74
N VAL A 901 -23.35 -33.31 10.95
CA VAL A 901 -24.22 -34.17 10.11
C VAL A 901 -23.38 -34.96 9.10
N TYR A 902 -22.47 -34.28 8.39
CA TYR A 902 -21.61 -34.96 7.41
C TYR A 902 -20.60 -35.92 8.05
N TYR A 903 -20.07 -35.57 9.23
CA TYR A 903 -19.21 -36.48 9.99
C TYR A 903 -19.97 -37.73 10.47
N ALA A 904 -21.22 -37.58 10.89
CA ALA A 904 -22.07 -38.71 11.24
C ALA A 904 -22.32 -39.65 10.05
N GLU A 905 -22.45 -39.12 8.83
CA GLU A 905 -22.55 -39.95 7.61
C GLU A 905 -21.30 -40.81 7.39
N LEU A 906 -20.11 -40.26 7.60
CA LEU A 906 -18.86 -41.04 7.60
C LEU A 906 -18.85 -42.11 8.70
N LEU A 907 -19.34 -41.79 9.90
CA LEU A 907 -19.43 -42.77 11.00
C LEU A 907 -20.38 -43.93 10.65
N LEU A 908 -21.46 -43.68 9.91
CA LEU A 908 -22.33 -44.75 9.40
C LEU A 908 -21.57 -45.65 8.42
N ASP A 909 -20.75 -45.07 7.55
CA ASP A 909 -19.92 -45.82 6.61
C ASP A 909 -18.81 -46.63 7.28
N LEU A 910 -18.31 -46.14 8.43
CA LEU A 910 -17.34 -46.81 9.29
C LEU A 910 -17.96 -47.86 10.23
N ALA A 911 -19.23 -48.22 10.04
CA ALA A 911 -19.97 -49.15 10.90
C ALA A 911 -19.99 -48.73 12.39
N GLN A 912 -20.10 -47.42 12.65
CA GLN A 912 -20.22 -46.83 14.00
C GLN A 912 -21.61 -46.20 14.23
N PRO A 913 -22.72 -46.95 14.07
CA PRO A 913 -24.04 -46.34 14.00
C PRO A 913 -24.49 -45.72 15.33
N GLN A 914 -24.06 -46.23 16.49
CA GLN A 914 -24.39 -45.63 17.80
C GLN A 914 -23.80 -44.23 17.94
N ARG A 915 -22.51 -44.06 17.57
CA ARG A 915 -21.82 -42.76 17.59
C ARG A 915 -22.47 -41.79 16.60
N ALA A 916 -22.80 -42.27 15.40
CA ALA A 916 -23.49 -41.46 14.39
C ALA A 916 -24.85 -40.97 14.89
N THR A 917 -25.68 -41.84 15.48
CA THR A 917 -27.00 -41.44 16.00
C THR A 917 -26.92 -40.46 17.17
N ALA A 918 -25.92 -40.61 18.07
CA ALA A 918 -25.70 -39.64 19.14
C ALA A 918 -25.36 -38.25 18.57
N LEU A 919 -24.41 -38.19 17.63
CA LEU A 919 -23.98 -36.94 17.00
C LEU A 919 -25.11 -36.26 16.20
N LEU A 920 -25.94 -37.04 15.50
CA LEU A 920 -27.11 -36.52 14.78
C LEU A 920 -28.19 -35.98 15.72
N ALA A 921 -28.39 -36.61 16.88
CA ALA A 921 -29.33 -36.12 17.88
C ALA A 921 -28.89 -34.77 18.44
N GLU A 922 -27.60 -34.62 18.73
CA GLU A 922 -27.00 -33.34 19.11
C GLU A 922 -27.19 -32.28 18.02
N ALA A 923 -26.85 -32.60 16.77
CA ALA A 923 -27.00 -31.67 15.66
C ALA A 923 -28.46 -31.22 15.42
N LEU A 924 -29.43 -32.14 15.52
CA LEU A 924 -30.86 -31.84 15.36
C LEU A 924 -31.44 -31.00 16.51
N ALA A 925 -30.86 -31.09 17.71
CA ALA A 925 -31.25 -30.28 18.86
C ALA A 925 -30.79 -28.82 18.76
N GLN A 926 -29.76 -28.53 17.95
CA GLN A 926 -29.23 -27.18 17.77
C GLN A 926 -30.16 -26.33 16.89
N PRO A 927 -30.61 -25.14 17.33
CA PRO A 927 -31.42 -24.25 16.51
C PRO A 927 -30.68 -23.74 15.28
N GLU A 928 -29.35 -23.63 15.33
CA GLU A 928 -28.48 -23.13 14.25
C GLU A 928 -28.33 -24.11 13.08
N LEU A 929 -28.77 -25.37 13.22
CA LEU A 929 -28.71 -26.35 12.12
C LEU A 929 -29.54 -25.83 10.93
N PRO A 930 -28.93 -25.61 9.74
CA PRO A 930 -29.63 -25.06 8.59
C PRO A 930 -30.88 -25.86 8.25
N GLN A 931 -32.01 -25.19 8.02
CA GLN A 931 -33.29 -25.86 7.77
C GLN A 931 -33.21 -26.87 6.61
N ARG A 932 -32.44 -26.55 5.57
CA ARG A 932 -32.19 -27.43 4.41
C ARG A 932 -31.49 -28.75 4.77
N LEU A 933 -30.73 -28.80 5.86
CA LEU A 933 -29.99 -29.99 6.28
C LEU A 933 -30.74 -30.83 7.32
N ARG A 934 -31.80 -30.31 7.94
CA ARG A 934 -32.63 -31.07 8.90
C ARG A 934 -33.22 -32.35 8.29
N PRO A 935 -33.78 -32.36 7.06
CA PRO A 935 -34.24 -33.60 6.42
C PRO A 935 -33.12 -34.62 6.24
N ARG A 936 -31.94 -34.17 5.76
CA ARG A 936 -30.77 -35.03 5.58
C ARG A 936 -30.32 -35.66 6.91
N ALA A 937 -30.22 -34.87 7.97
CA ALA A 937 -29.85 -35.35 9.30
C ALA A 937 -30.83 -36.42 9.83
N ARG A 938 -32.14 -36.26 9.59
CA ARG A 938 -33.15 -37.27 9.97
C ARG A 938 -33.08 -38.55 9.13
N VAL A 939 -32.84 -38.44 7.83
CA VAL A 939 -32.64 -39.62 6.97
C VAL A 939 -31.40 -40.39 7.43
N SER A 940 -30.30 -39.69 7.73
CA SER A 940 -29.08 -40.29 8.29
C SER A 940 -29.31 -40.89 9.69
N MET A 941 -30.17 -40.28 10.52
CA MET A 941 -30.57 -40.82 11.83
C MET A 941 -31.32 -42.14 11.65
N ALA A 942 -32.30 -42.18 10.74
CA ALA A 942 -33.08 -43.37 10.46
C ALA A 942 -32.20 -44.51 9.91
N ARG A 943 -31.21 -44.17 9.05
CA ARG A 943 -30.19 -45.12 8.60
C ARG A 943 -29.39 -45.69 9.78
N GLY A 944 -28.91 -44.83 10.69
CA GLY A 944 -28.17 -45.28 11.87
C GLY A 944 -28.96 -46.21 12.78
N GLN A 945 -30.26 -45.96 12.97
CA GLN A 945 -31.14 -46.82 13.76
C GLN A 945 -31.42 -48.17 13.07
N LEU A 946 -31.56 -48.16 11.73
CA LEU A 946 -31.70 -49.37 10.93
C LEU A 946 -30.48 -50.29 11.09
N GLU A 947 -29.26 -49.74 11.01
CA GLU A 947 -28.00 -50.51 11.17
C GLU A 947 -27.78 -51.04 12.60
N GLN A 948 -28.48 -50.48 13.58
CA GLN A 948 -28.52 -50.96 14.98
C GLN A 948 -29.57 -52.05 15.22
N GLY A 949 -30.50 -52.25 14.28
CA GLY A 949 -31.67 -53.11 14.51
C GLY A 949 -32.64 -52.52 15.55
N ALA A 950 -32.72 -51.20 15.67
CA ALA A 950 -33.58 -50.55 16.65
C ALA A 950 -35.06 -50.80 16.35
N THR A 951 -35.86 -51.09 17.38
CA THR A 951 -37.32 -51.33 17.25
C THR A 951 -38.08 -50.13 16.69
N GLU A 952 -37.55 -48.91 16.87
CA GLU A 952 -38.17 -47.66 16.44
C GLU A 952 -37.86 -47.27 14.99
N THR A 953 -37.06 -48.06 14.25
CA THR A 953 -36.57 -47.69 12.91
C THR A 953 -37.70 -47.31 11.94
N ARG A 954 -38.81 -48.06 11.95
CA ARG A 954 -39.97 -47.79 11.08
C ARG A 954 -40.62 -46.45 11.40
N ALA A 955 -40.79 -46.14 12.69
CA ALA A 955 -41.34 -44.87 13.14
C ALA A 955 -40.43 -43.69 12.78
N SER A 956 -39.11 -43.86 12.81
CA SER A 956 -38.16 -42.82 12.40
C SER A 956 -38.15 -42.57 10.90
N LEU A 957 -38.28 -43.61 10.07
CA LEU A 957 -38.45 -43.47 8.62
C LEU A 957 -39.77 -42.77 8.26
N GLU A 958 -40.86 -43.08 8.96
CA GLU A 958 -42.15 -42.38 8.82
C GLU A 958 -42.04 -40.90 9.23
N ARG A 959 -41.32 -40.61 10.32
CA ARG A 959 -41.06 -39.24 10.78
C ARG A 959 -40.23 -38.46 9.75
N ALA A 960 -39.21 -39.08 9.16
CA ALA A 960 -38.42 -38.49 8.09
C ALA A 960 -39.22 -38.26 6.80
N ALA A 961 -40.19 -39.14 6.49
CA ALA A 961 -41.09 -38.99 5.35
C ALA A 961 -42.10 -37.86 5.54
N ALA A 962 -42.65 -37.70 6.75
CA ALA A 962 -43.67 -36.71 7.07
C ALA A 962 -43.20 -35.26 6.95
N GLU A 963 -41.89 -35.03 6.95
CA GLU A 963 -41.31 -33.69 6.85
C GLU A 963 -40.95 -33.28 5.42
N GLU A 964 -41.42 -34.04 4.42
CA GLU A 964 -41.21 -33.84 2.99
C GLU A 964 -39.74 -33.54 2.67
N PRO A 965 -38.88 -34.55 2.45
CA PRO A 965 -37.53 -34.32 1.96
C PRO A 965 -37.58 -33.53 0.63
N ARG A 966 -37.42 -32.21 0.72
CA ARG A 966 -37.68 -31.26 -0.38
C ARG A 966 -36.80 -31.50 -1.61
N THR A 967 -35.67 -32.17 -1.43
CA THR A 967 -34.73 -32.49 -2.51
C THR A 967 -34.90 -33.94 -2.97
N PRO A 968 -34.82 -34.24 -4.28
CA PRO A 968 -34.77 -35.60 -4.81
C PRO A 968 -33.74 -36.49 -4.10
N PHE A 969 -32.56 -35.95 -3.76
CA PHE A 969 -31.51 -36.68 -3.04
C PHE A 969 -31.99 -37.34 -1.74
N ASN A 970 -32.55 -36.53 -0.82
CA ASN A 970 -33.01 -37.02 0.47
C ASN A 970 -34.21 -37.96 0.34
N ARG A 971 -35.12 -37.69 -0.61
CA ARG A 971 -36.30 -38.53 -0.87
C ARG A 971 -35.89 -39.91 -1.36
N LEU A 972 -35.04 -39.99 -2.38
CA LEU A 972 -34.57 -41.27 -2.92
C LEU A 972 -33.73 -42.04 -1.89
N THR A 973 -32.93 -41.34 -1.06
CA THR A 973 -32.22 -42.00 0.05
C THR A 973 -33.19 -42.63 1.05
N LEU A 974 -34.27 -41.92 1.40
CA LEU A 974 -35.30 -42.44 2.29
C LEU A 974 -36.03 -43.64 1.69
N GLU A 975 -36.36 -43.60 0.40
CA GLU A 975 -37.00 -44.71 -0.32
C GLU A 975 -36.11 -45.96 -0.34
N LEU A 976 -34.78 -45.82 -0.55
CA LEU A 976 -33.83 -46.93 -0.46
C LEU A 976 -33.82 -47.58 0.93
N LEU A 977 -33.92 -46.77 2.00
CA LEU A 977 -33.97 -47.28 3.37
C LEU A 977 -35.30 -47.97 3.68
N GLN A 978 -36.42 -47.42 3.20
CA GLN A 978 -37.75 -48.03 3.34
C GLN A 978 -37.83 -49.38 2.59
N ALA A 979 -37.27 -49.47 1.38
CA ALA A 979 -37.25 -50.71 0.60
C ALA A 979 -36.54 -51.87 1.33
N ARG A 980 -35.63 -51.60 2.26
CA ARG A 980 -34.94 -52.63 3.08
C ARG A 980 -35.83 -53.24 4.17
N LEU A 981 -36.96 -52.60 4.50
CA LEU A 981 -37.92 -53.05 5.51
C LEU A 981 -39.25 -53.52 4.90
N ASP A 982 -39.48 -53.22 3.63
CA ASP A 982 -40.68 -53.60 2.88
C ASP A 982 -40.70 -55.11 2.58
N SER A 983 -41.88 -55.66 2.28
CA SER A 983 -41.96 -57.02 1.71
C SER A 983 -41.32 -57.03 0.31
N PRO A 984 -40.85 -58.18 -0.21
CA PRO A 984 -40.19 -58.23 -1.52
C PRO A 984 -41.02 -57.61 -2.65
N GLU A 985 -42.35 -57.76 -2.63
CA GLU A 985 -43.27 -57.15 -3.60
C GLU A 985 -43.33 -55.62 -3.45
N GLN A 986 -43.44 -55.13 -2.22
CA GLN A 986 -43.49 -53.69 -1.93
C GLN A 986 -42.16 -53.01 -2.22
N ALA A 987 -41.06 -53.65 -1.87
CA ALA A 987 -39.71 -53.20 -2.16
C ALA A 987 -39.50 -53.08 -3.68
N LEU A 988 -39.92 -54.08 -4.46
CA LEU A 988 -39.79 -54.04 -5.92
C LEU A 988 -40.56 -52.87 -6.53
N LEU A 989 -41.81 -52.65 -6.12
CA LEU A 989 -42.63 -51.53 -6.61
C LEU A 989 -41.98 -50.17 -6.30
N ARG A 990 -41.51 -49.99 -5.07
CA ARG A 990 -40.83 -48.76 -4.64
C ARG A 990 -39.55 -48.53 -5.44
N LEU A 991 -38.71 -49.57 -5.56
CA LEU A 991 -37.42 -49.46 -6.24
C LEU A 991 -37.54 -49.17 -7.73
N GLU A 992 -38.61 -49.61 -8.39
CA GLU A 992 -38.88 -49.25 -9.79
C GLU A 992 -39.17 -47.76 -9.94
N GLN A 993 -39.95 -47.18 -9.03
CA GLN A 993 -40.20 -45.73 -8.96
C GLN A 993 -38.92 -44.96 -8.63
N THR A 994 -38.13 -45.44 -7.65
CA THR A 994 -36.84 -44.85 -7.27
C THR A 994 -35.86 -44.85 -8.45
N LEU A 995 -35.79 -45.93 -9.24
CA LEU A 995 -34.93 -46.03 -10.43
C LEU A 995 -35.32 -45.06 -11.54
N GLU A 996 -36.61 -44.86 -11.77
CA GLU A 996 -37.11 -43.89 -12.75
C GLU A 996 -36.81 -42.46 -12.31
N ALA A 997 -37.11 -42.13 -11.06
CA ALA A 997 -36.83 -40.82 -10.49
C ALA A 997 -35.32 -40.52 -10.43
N ALA A 998 -34.48 -41.49 -10.06
CA ALA A 998 -33.03 -41.33 -10.06
C ALA A 998 -32.48 -41.04 -11.47
N ARG A 999 -33.02 -41.70 -12.51
CA ARG A 999 -32.67 -41.40 -13.91
C ARG A 999 -33.11 -40.01 -14.32
N HIS A 1000 -34.33 -39.63 -13.98
CA HIS A 1000 -34.88 -38.31 -14.32
C HIS A 1000 -34.04 -37.17 -13.72
N HIS A 1001 -33.58 -37.31 -12.48
CA HIS A 1001 -32.77 -36.29 -11.78
C HIS A 1001 -31.25 -36.44 -11.99
N GLY A 1002 -30.79 -37.43 -12.76
CA GLY A 1002 -29.35 -37.68 -12.96
C GLY A 1002 -28.60 -38.07 -11.68
N LEU A 1003 -29.29 -38.70 -10.72
CA LEU A 1003 -28.75 -39.14 -9.43
C LEU A 1003 -28.19 -40.57 -9.55
N GLU A 1004 -27.08 -40.69 -10.25
CA GLU A 1004 -26.56 -42.00 -10.64
C GLU A 1004 -26.15 -42.89 -9.43
N GLY A 1005 -25.71 -42.28 -8.32
CA GLY A 1005 -25.37 -43.00 -7.09
C GLY A 1005 -26.59 -43.72 -6.47
N HIS A 1006 -27.77 -43.09 -6.48
CA HIS A 1006 -29.02 -43.70 -6.03
C HIS A 1006 -29.50 -44.77 -7.00
N LEU A 1007 -29.33 -44.55 -8.31
CA LEU A 1007 -29.67 -45.51 -9.34
C LEU A 1007 -28.95 -46.85 -9.11
N ARG A 1008 -27.67 -46.82 -8.75
CA ARG A 1008 -26.86 -48.02 -8.47
C ARG A 1008 -27.30 -48.72 -7.20
N SER A 1009 -27.52 -47.98 -6.12
CA SER A 1009 -28.04 -48.54 -4.87
C SER A 1009 -29.41 -49.20 -5.07
N ALA A 1010 -30.31 -48.55 -5.83
CA ALA A 1010 -31.62 -49.10 -6.16
C ALA A 1010 -31.54 -50.36 -7.02
N ALA A 1011 -30.61 -50.41 -7.98
CA ALA A 1011 -30.42 -51.57 -8.85
C ALA A 1011 -29.99 -52.84 -8.08
N VAL A 1012 -29.08 -52.70 -7.10
CA VAL A 1012 -28.67 -53.83 -6.24
C VAL A 1012 -29.83 -54.31 -5.38
N LEU A 1013 -30.56 -53.40 -4.72
CA LEU A 1013 -31.72 -53.76 -3.91
C LEU A 1013 -32.84 -54.39 -4.76
N ARG A 1014 -33.03 -53.93 -5.99
CA ARG A 1014 -34.02 -54.50 -6.93
C ARG A 1014 -33.67 -55.92 -7.31
N ALA A 1015 -32.40 -56.17 -7.63
CA ALA A 1015 -31.92 -57.51 -7.96
C ALA A 1015 -32.11 -58.47 -6.77
N ARG A 1016 -31.90 -58.00 -5.54
CA ARG A 1016 -32.20 -58.75 -4.31
C ARG A 1016 -33.70 -59.06 -4.16
N ALA A 1017 -34.58 -58.06 -4.29
CA ALA A 1017 -36.02 -58.27 -4.19
C ALA A 1017 -36.54 -59.26 -5.26
N LEU A 1018 -36.04 -59.17 -6.49
CA LEU A 1018 -36.35 -60.13 -7.57
C LEU A 1018 -35.91 -61.56 -7.22
N ARG A 1019 -34.73 -61.72 -6.59
CA ARG A 1019 -34.24 -63.02 -6.12
C ARG A 1019 -35.13 -63.60 -5.03
N GLU A 1020 -35.53 -62.78 -4.05
CA GLU A 1020 -36.42 -63.19 -2.95
C GLU A 1020 -37.82 -63.60 -3.47
N LEU A 1021 -38.29 -63.01 -4.57
CA LEU A 1021 -39.53 -63.37 -5.27
C LEU A 1021 -39.39 -64.59 -6.21
N GLY A 1022 -38.20 -65.20 -6.34
CA GLY A 1022 -37.96 -66.33 -7.23
C GLY A 1022 -37.81 -65.97 -8.72
N ARG A 1023 -37.71 -64.68 -9.09
CA ARG A 1023 -37.51 -64.20 -10.47
C ARG A 1023 -36.02 -64.20 -10.85
N THR A 1024 -35.44 -65.39 -10.96
CA THR A 1024 -33.99 -65.60 -11.00
C THR A 1024 -33.29 -64.99 -12.22
N ASP A 1025 -33.85 -65.12 -13.41
CA ASP A 1025 -33.21 -64.61 -14.62
C ASP A 1025 -33.18 -63.07 -14.67
N GLU A 1026 -34.25 -62.44 -14.18
CA GLU A 1026 -34.32 -60.98 -14.06
C GLU A 1026 -33.38 -60.46 -12.96
N ALA A 1027 -33.32 -61.16 -11.83
CA ALA A 1027 -32.36 -60.85 -10.76
C ALA A 1027 -30.91 -60.93 -11.28
N ARG A 1028 -30.58 -61.96 -12.06
CA ARG A 1028 -29.25 -62.15 -12.66
C ARG A 1028 -28.91 -61.03 -13.64
N ALA A 1029 -29.80 -60.70 -14.56
CA ALA A 1029 -29.60 -59.60 -15.50
C ALA A 1029 -29.40 -58.25 -14.75
N CYS A 1030 -30.22 -58.00 -13.73
CA CYS A 1030 -30.12 -56.77 -12.93
C CYS A 1030 -28.82 -56.70 -12.12
N ALA A 1031 -28.38 -57.81 -11.52
CA ALA A 1031 -27.14 -57.88 -10.75
C ALA A 1031 -25.89 -57.66 -11.62
N ARG A 1032 -25.83 -58.26 -12.82
CA ARG A 1032 -24.72 -58.05 -13.77
C ARG A 1032 -24.61 -56.60 -14.22
N MET A 1033 -25.75 -55.96 -14.51
CA MET A 1033 -25.80 -54.54 -14.86
C MET A 1033 -25.33 -53.67 -13.69
N ALA A 1034 -25.83 -53.93 -12.48
CA ALA A 1034 -25.43 -53.20 -11.28
C ALA A 1034 -23.92 -53.32 -11.00
N ARG A 1035 -23.32 -54.51 -11.22
CA ARG A 1035 -21.86 -54.71 -11.09
C ARG A 1035 -21.06 -53.78 -12.00
N THR A 1036 -21.44 -53.73 -13.28
CA THR A 1036 -20.72 -52.93 -14.28
C THR A 1036 -20.79 -51.44 -13.94
N GLU A 1037 -21.95 -50.99 -13.46
CA GLU A 1037 -22.18 -49.60 -13.11
C GLU A 1037 -21.53 -49.18 -11.77
N LEU A 1038 -21.41 -50.08 -10.79
CA LEU A 1038 -20.72 -49.82 -9.52
C LEU A 1038 -19.21 -49.63 -9.65
N LEU A 1039 -18.61 -50.09 -10.76
CA LEU A 1039 -17.20 -49.83 -11.08
C LEU A 1039 -16.99 -48.41 -11.64
N ARG A 1040 -18.06 -47.74 -12.10
CA ARG A 1040 -17.96 -46.46 -12.80
C ARG A 1040 -18.19 -45.26 -11.90
N CYS A 1041 -19.00 -45.41 -10.85
CA CYS A 1041 -19.33 -44.30 -9.97
C CYS A 1041 -19.90 -44.80 -8.63
N GLU A 1042 -19.73 -43.99 -7.59
CA GLU A 1042 -19.89 -44.42 -6.20
C GLU A 1042 -21.38 -44.47 -5.79
N PRO A 1043 -21.78 -45.47 -4.97
CA PRO A 1043 -23.15 -45.59 -4.51
C PRO A 1043 -23.51 -44.51 -3.50
N GLN A 1044 -24.78 -44.11 -3.48
CA GLN A 1044 -25.33 -43.15 -2.51
C GLN A 1044 -26.38 -43.81 -1.61
N GLY A 1045 -26.54 -43.25 -0.40
CA GLY A 1045 -27.55 -43.68 0.58
C GLY A 1045 -27.22 -44.96 1.37
N LEU A 1046 -26.28 -45.77 0.90
CA LEU A 1046 -25.79 -46.99 1.54
C LEU A 1046 -24.25 -47.03 1.49
N SER A 1047 -23.64 -47.77 2.42
CA SER A 1047 -22.17 -47.87 2.49
C SER A 1047 -21.59 -48.60 1.28
N GLY A 1048 -20.51 -48.07 0.72
CA GLY A 1048 -19.86 -48.62 -0.48
C GLY A 1048 -19.39 -50.05 -0.32
N TRP A 1049 -18.85 -50.44 0.84
CA TRP A 1049 -18.47 -51.83 1.12
C TRP A 1049 -19.71 -52.74 1.23
N ALA A 1050 -20.74 -52.29 1.95
CA ALA A 1050 -21.94 -53.09 2.20
C ALA A 1050 -22.67 -53.43 0.89
N LEU A 1051 -22.74 -52.46 -0.03
CA LEU A 1051 -23.38 -52.65 -1.32
C LEU A 1051 -22.60 -53.63 -2.22
N ARG A 1052 -21.27 -53.55 -2.21
CA ARG A 1052 -20.39 -54.45 -2.99
C ARG A 1052 -20.45 -55.88 -2.47
N TRP A 1053 -20.44 -56.09 -1.15
CA TRP A 1053 -20.63 -57.41 -0.56
C TRP A 1053 -22.03 -57.98 -0.82
N MET A 1054 -23.07 -57.16 -0.70
CA MET A 1054 -24.44 -57.58 -1.00
C MET A 1054 -24.59 -58.04 -2.46
N LEU A 1055 -23.94 -57.36 -3.40
CA LEU A 1055 -23.92 -57.76 -4.80
C LEU A 1055 -23.16 -59.08 -5.04
N ALA A 1056 -22.01 -59.27 -4.38
CA ALA A 1056 -21.23 -60.49 -4.50
C ALA A 1056 -22.00 -61.71 -3.96
N GLU A 1057 -22.62 -61.59 -2.77
CA GLU A 1057 -23.47 -62.62 -2.18
C GLU A 1057 -24.70 -62.91 -3.05
N LEU A 1058 -25.29 -61.87 -3.66
CA LEU A 1058 -26.43 -62.04 -4.55
C LEU A 1058 -26.04 -62.84 -5.80
N LEU A 1059 -24.93 -62.50 -6.46
CA LEU A 1059 -24.43 -63.21 -7.64
C LEU A 1059 -24.05 -64.66 -7.33
N GLU A 1060 -23.46 -64.90 -6.16
CA GLU A 1060 -23.17 -66.26 -5.67
C GLU A 1060 -24.47 -67.05 -5.47
N SER A 1061 -25.48 -66.44 -4.83
CA SER A 1061 -26.78 -67.09 -4.64
C SER A 1061 -27.46 -67.45 -5.97
N LEU A 1062 -27.14 -66.74 -7.06
CA LEU A 1062 -27.69 -66.92 -8.40
C LEU A 1062 -26.88 -67.90 -9.27
N GLU A 1063 -25.80 -68.47 -8.71
CA GLU A 1063 -24.83 -69.32 -9.41
C GLU A 1063 -24.26 -68.64 -10.67
N ASP A 1064 -24.00 -67.33 -10.59
CA ASP A 1064 -23.49 -66.53 -11.70
C ASP A 1064 -21.96 -66.57 -11.79
N ASP A 1065 -21.41 -66.62 -13.00
CA ASP A 1065 -19.96 -66.60 -13.24
C ASP A 1065 -19.28 -65.29 -12.82
N ALA A 1066 -20.04 -64.19 -12.69
CA ALA A 1066 -19.54 -62.93 -12.17
C ALA A 1066 -19.40 -62.88 -10.64
N ALA A 1067 -19.82 -63.91 -9.90
CA ALA A 1067 -19.78 -63.94 -8.43
C ALA A 1067 -18.37 -63.82 -7.86
N GLU A 1068 -17.42 -64.62 -8.36
CA GLU A 1068 -16.04 -64.63 -7.87
C GLU A 1068 -15.32 -63.30 -8.18
N PRO A 1069 -15.38 -62.74 -9.40
CA PRO A 1069 -14.90 -61.39 -9.65
C PRO A 1069 -15.52 -60.32 -8.74
N ALA A 1070 -16.84 -60.36 -8.50
CA ALA A 1070 -17.50 -59.39 -7.63
C ALA A 1070 -17.04 -59.52 -6.16
N ARG A 1071 -16.77 -60.73 -5.69
CA ARG A 1071 -16.19 -60.97 -4.36
C ARG A 1071 -14.77 -60.42 -4.25
N GLN A 1072 -13.94 -60.62 -5.27
CA GLN A 1072 -12.59 -60.05 -5.32
C GLN A 1072 -12.62 -58.52 -5.32
N ASP A 1073 -13.54 -57.92 -6.10
CA ASP A 1073 -13.77 -56.48 -6.14
C ASP A 1073 -14.19 -55.95 -4.74
N ALA A 1074 -15.15 -56.60 -4.09
CA ALA A 1074 -15.62 -56.24 -2.75
C ALA A 1074 -14.53 -56.38 -1.69
N ARG A 1075 -13.73 -57.44 -1.75
CA ARG A 1075 -12.58 -57.68 -0.86
C ARG A 1075 -11.51 -56.60 -1.05
N ALA A 1076 -11.08 -56.34 -2.28
CA ALA A 1076 -10.08 -55.32 -2.58
C ALA A 1076 -10.51 -53.94 -2.09
N TRP A 1077 -11.75 -53.54 -2.36
CA TRP A 1077 -12.31 -52.27 -1.90
C TRP A 1077 -12.33 -52.17 -0.37
N THR A 1078 -12.78 -53.23 0.32
CA THR A 1078 -12.85 -53.26 1.80
C THR A 1078 -11.46 -53.14 2.42
N LEU A 1079 -10.47 -53.85 1.88
CA LEU A 1079 -9.09 -53.80 2.38
C LEU A 1079 -8.45 -52.42 2.20
N GLU A 1080 -8.72 -51.75 1.08
CA GLU A 1080 -8.29 -50.38 0.86
C GLU A 1080 -9.00 -49.43 1.84
N ALA A 1081 -10.30 -49.62 2.06
CA ALA A 1081 -11.10 -48.76 2.92
C ALA A 1081 -10.70 -48.80 4.40
N VAL A 1082 -10.18 -49.94 4.88
CA VAL A 1082 -9.69 -50.08 6.25
C VAL A 1082 -8.24 -49.67 6.45
N ARG A 1083 -7.47 -49.43 5.37
CA ARG A 1083 -6.06 -49.05 5.47
C ARG A 1083 -5.92 -47.73 6.25
N GLY A 1084 -5.06 -47.74 7.26
CA GLY A 1084 -4.78 -46.57 8.11
C GLY A 1084 -5.89 -46.20 9.10
N LEU A 1085 -6.96 -46.99 9.23
CA LEU A 1085 -8.00 -46.73 10.24
C LEU A 1085 -7.54 -47.11 11.65
N PRO A 1086 -8.02 -46.41 12.70
CA PRO A 1086 -7.82 -46.83 14.07
C PRO A 1086 -8.32 -48.26 14.31
N ALA A 1087 -7.57 -49.06 15.06
CA ALA A 1087 -7.84 -50.48 15.28
C ALA A 1087 -9.29 -50.81 15.70
N PRO A 1088 -9.96 -50.04 16.59
CA PRO A 1088 -11.36 -50.27 16.94
C PRO A 1088 -12.33 -50.09 15.77
N MET A 1089 -12.10 -49.10 14.91
CA MET A 1089 -12.95 -48.82 13.74
C MET A 1089 -12.72 -49.85 12.63
N MET A 1090 -11.45 -50.19 12.36
CA MET A 1090 -11.10 -51.27 11.43
C MET A 1090 -11.76 -52.59 11.85
N SER A 1091 -11.64 -52.96 13.13
CA SER A 1091 -12.24 -54.20 13.65
C SER A 1091 -13.75 -54.20 13.54
N ALA A 1092 -14.40 -53.07 13.84
CA ALA A 1092 -15.85 -52.94 13.74
C ALA A 1092 -16.36 -53.06 12.29
N LEU A 1093 -15.66 -52.46 11.32
CA LEU A 1093 -16.00 -52.57 9.90
C LEU A 1093 -15.78 -54.00 9.39
N LEU A 1094 -14.61 -54.61 9.66
CA LEU A 1094 -14.32 -55.97 9.22
C LEU A 1094 -15.31 -57.00 9.80
N ALA A 1095 -15.74 -56.82 11.05
CA ALA A 1095 -16.75 -57.67 11.69
C ALA A 1095 -18.13 -57.64 11.00
N ARG A 1096 -18.40 -56.63 10.17
CA ARG A 1096 -19.63 -56.52 9.37
C ARG A 1096 -19.48 -57.08 7.96
N THR A 1097 -18.32 -57.63 7.61
CA THR A 1097 -18.03 -58.22 6.29
C THR A 1097 -17.73 -59.71 6.40
N PRO A 1098 -17.87 -60.48 5.31
CA PRO A 1098 -17.45 -61.88 5.27
C PRO A 1098 -15.96 -62.12 5.59
N LEU A 1099 -15.12 -61.08 5.52
CA LEU A 1099 -13.70 -61.16 5.89
C LEU A 1099 -13.45 -61.38 7.38
N ALA A 1100 -14.46 -61.19 8.25
CA ALA A 1100 -14.34 -61.44 9.68
C ALA A 1100 -13.80 -62.85 10.00
N ALA A 1101 -14.21 -63.86 9.22
CA ALA A 1101 -13.75 -65.24 9.36
C ALA A 1101 -12.29 -65.44 8.90
N GLU A 1102 -11.85 -64.72 7.86
CA GLU A 1102 -10.45 -64.74 7.37
C GLU A 1102 -9.48 -64.11 8.39
N VAL A 1103 -9.93 -63.06 9.07
CA VAL A 1103 -9.18 -62.40 10.15
C VAL A 1103 -9.14 -63.29 11.40
N ALA A 1104 -10.25 -63.92 11.77
CA ALA A 1104 -10.34 -64.81 12.94
C ALA A 1104 -9.55 -66.13 12.79
N SER A 1105 -9.33 -66.59 11.56
CA SER A 1105 -8.58 -67.82 11.25
C SER A 1105 -7.06 -67.63 11.13
N GLY A 1106 -6.55 -66.41 11.37
CA GLY A 1106 -5.11 -66.09 11.31
C GLY A 1106 -4.54 -65.95 9.89
N GLY A 1107 -5.39 -65.97 8.85
CA GLY A 1107 -4.99 -65.83 7.44
C GLY A 1107 -4.61 -64.40 7.03
N MET A 1108 -5.13 -63.38 7.73
CA MET A 1108 -4.69 -61.99 7.61
C MET A 1108 -3.96 -61.57 8.89
N SER A 1109 -2.64 -61.47 8.84
CA SER A 1109 -1.92 -60.67 9.84
C SER A 1109 -2.35 -59.22 9.67
N VAL A 1110 -3.04 -58.67 10.68
CA VAL A 1110 -3.44 -57.26 10.74
C VAL A 1110 -2.23 -56.31 10.59
N LEU A 1111 -1.00 -56.82 10.76
CA LEU A 1111 0.27 -56.11 10.59
C LEU A 1111 0.85 -56.14 9.15
N MET A 1112 0.17 -56.76 8.17
CA MET A 1112 0.66 -56.91 6.79
C MET A 1112 -0.11 -56.09 5.74
N LEU A 1113 -0.96 -55.14 6.16
CA LEU A 1113 -1.46 -54.10 5.25
C LEU A 1113 -0.31 -53.10 5.06
N PRO A 1114 0.26 -52.93 3.85
CA PRO A 1114 1.40 -52.04 3.66
C PRO A 1114 1.04 -50.60 4.06
N GLU A 1115 1.95 -49.95 4.78
CA GLU A 1115 1.87 -48.53 5.19
C GLU A 1115 1.68 -47.58 4.01
#